data_AF-A0A7H8ITH1-F1
#
_entry.id   AF-A0A7H8ITH1-F1
#
_cell.length_a   1.000
_cell.length_b   1.000
_cell.length_c   1.000
_cell.angle_alpha   90.00
_cell.angle_beta   90.00
_cell.angle_gamma   90.00
#
_symmetry.space_group_name_H-M   'P 1'
#
loop_
_entity.id
_entity.type
_entity.pdbx_description
1 polymer ?
#
loop_
_entity_poly.entity_id
_entity_poly.type
_entity_poly.pdbx_seq_one_letter_code
_entity_poly.pdbx_strand_id
1 'polypeptide(L)'
;MNSQRRAARSAAIATVVAALGAAALSTGMARADAPSTRVERHDPAPAKTDVKHDLAGPFSKTREAQREEALRQVISGDAKTAKRGASQVVKLGKGKYVELAREKTDKIFTILADFGDKVDNTTMVDPDGDGPKPPVKKYGGDPGPAHNTIAEPDRKDDNSTAWQKDYDRKHFQDLYFSKDKKKQSLKKYYERQSSGRYSVDGEVSDWVKVDWNEARYGSNYCGSTNCSNAWDLVRDGVNQWAEDQKAAGRTDAQIKADLAEYDQWDRYDFDNDGNFNEPDGYIDHFQIVHAGEDESAGGGAQGENAIWAHRWYAYGTDAGRTGPGENKAGGTQIGDTGIWVGDYTMQPENGGLGVFAHEYGHDLGLPDEYDTTGKGESSVAFWSLMSSGSWLGTGKDSIGDLPGDMNAWDKFQLGWLNYATAKAGKKSTHTLGVAEYNTKNKQALVVELPAKPVTTDVVKPAEGAKQWWSGMGDDLKNTLTRSVDLTGKSKATLDLQGWWDIEENYDYLYAEVSTDGGANWTPVDGTADGKAIPRDAGDKPALTGTSGGYKKLCFPLDAYAGKKVDLRFRYQTDSGVAQKGFAADAITLTADGSPVFSDNAEGDDNGWTAKGFSRIGSSFTKDYPQYYLAENRQYVSYDKTLKSGPYNFGWSSTRPNWVEHFPYQNGLLIWKWDTSQPDNNVSAHPGSGLILPVDAHPTAEKWADGTLMRNRFQAYDSPFSRYPSDGYTVHKDGKAAKVKRKAGIPVFDDGKSAYWDESNPTGGVKIADTNTRIKILKESKSGSTMTVRVGPSAS
;
A
#
# COMPACT_ATOMS: atom_id res chain seq x y z
N MET A 1 39.47 -34.47 -39.88
CA MET A 1 40.07 -33.17 -40.25
C MET A 1 40.18 -32.35 -38.96
N ASN A 2 41.42 -31.98 -38.61
CA ASN A 2 41.93 -30.97 -37.66
C ASN A 2 40.96 -30.36 -36.62
N SER A 3 41.27 -30.15 -35.34
CA SER A 3 42.41 -30.41 -34.43
C SER A 3 41.94 -29.78 -33.10
N GLN A 4 41.63 -30.57 -32.06
CA GLN A 4 42.47 -30.82 -30.88
C GLN A 4 42.73 -29.64 -29.90
N ARG A 5 42.38 -29.94 -28.63
CA ARG A 5 43.15 -29.71 -27.38
C ARG A 5 43.04 -28.30 -26.74
N ARG A 6 43.01 -28.13 -25.41
CA ARG A 6 43.39 -29.00 -24.27
C ARG A 6 42.82 -28.44 -22.97
N ALA A 7 42.42 -29.34 -22.08
CA ALA A 7 42.34 -29.09 -20.64
C ALA A 7 43.75 -29.06 -20.00
N ALA A 8 43.89 -28.41 -18.85
CA ALA A 8 44.93 -28.72 -17.87
C ALA A 8 44.31 -28.77 -16.47
N ARG A 9 44.78 -29.76 -15.72
CA ARG A 9 44.28 -30.34 -14.49
C ARG A 9 45.38 -30.19 -13.42
N SER A 10 44.95 -30.17 -12.16
CA SER A 10 45.59 -30.81 -10.99
C SER A 10 46.88 -30.21 -10.41
N ALA A 11 46.89 -30.03 -9.09
CA ALA A 11 47.68 -30.89 -8.20
C ALA A 11 47.20 -30.77 -6.74
N ALA A 12 46.99 -31.93 -6.14
CA ALA A 12 46.72 -32.15 -4.72
C ALA A 12 48.04 -32.30 -3.95
N ILE A 13 48.07 -31.92 -2.67
CA ILE A 13 48.94 -32.56 -1.67
C ILE A 13 48.11 -32.76 -0.40
N ALA A 14 47.88 -34.03 -0.08
CA ALA A 14 47.50 -34.49 1.24
C ALA A 14 48.77 -34.78 2.05
N THR A 15 48.78 -34.46 3.34
CA THR A 15 49.64 -35.16 4.30
C THR A 15 48.90 -35.26 5.64
N VAL A 16 49.12 -36.40 6.29
CA VAL A 16 48.26 -37.10 7.24
C VAL A 16 49.08 -37.33 8.53
N VAL A 17 48.40 -37.23 9.68
CA VAL A 17 48.65 -37.92 10.97
C VAL A 17 49.84 -37.48 11.85
N ALA A 18 49.57 -37.05 13.08
CA ALA A 18 49.60 -37.89 14.30
C ALA A 18 49.48 -37.08 15.60
N ALA A 19 48.92 -37.74 16.61
CA ALA A 19 48.45 -37.23 17.90
C ALA A 19 49.49 -37.31 19.04
N LEU A 20 49.00 -37.02 20.28
CA LEU A 20 49.57 -37.15 21.64
C LEU A 20 50.13 -35.81 22.20
N GLY A 21 49.78 -35.29 23.39
CA GLY A 21 48.95 -35.73 24.51
C GLY A 21 49.50 -35.16 25.83
N ALA A 22 48.62 -34.68 26.72
CA ALA A 22 48.77 -34.42 28.18
C ALA A 22 49.70 -33.24 28.62
N ALA A 23 49.45 -32.42 29.67
CA ALA A 23 48.40 -32.27 30.70
C ALA A 23 48.57 -30.90 31.43
N ALA A 24 47.48 -30.37 32.05
CA ALA A 24 47.35 -29.62 33.33
C ALA A 24 48.42 -28.54 33.72
N LEU A 25 48.15 -27.31 34.20
CA LEU A 25 47.09 -26.72 35.05
C LEU A 25 47.23 -25.17 35.09
N SER A 26 46.10 -24.47 35.13
CA SER A 26 45.77 -23.17 35.77
C SER A 26 46.74 -21.97 35.76
N THR A 27 46.29 -20.86 35.17
CA THR A 27 45.98 -19.60 35.90
C THR A 27 44.96 -18.80 35.10
N GLY A 28 43.84 -18.45 35.73
CA GLY A 28 42.80 -17.64 35.12
C GLY A 28 43.22 -16.19 34.92
N MET A 29 42.89 -15.66 33.75
CA MET A 29 42.45 -14.27 33.58
C MET A 29 41.26 -14.33 32.65
N ALA A 30 40.07 -14.17 33.22
CA ALA A 30 38.87 -13.89 32.45
C ALA A 30 39.07 -12.53 31.77
N ARG A 31 39.27 -12.56 30.46
CA ARG A 31 39.07 -11.40 29.60
C ARG A 31 37.78 -11.65 28.86
N ALA A 32 36.69 -11.14 29.43
CA ALA A 32 35.43 -10.99 28.72
C ALA A 32 35.63 -9.89 27.67
N ASP A 33 36.20 -10.27 26.52
CA ASP A 33 36.03 -9.48 25.31
C ASP A 33 34.66 -9.88 24.75
N ALA A 34 33.60 -9.25 25.28
CA ALA A 34 32.32 -9.24 24.60
C ALA A 34 32.54 -8.48 23.28
N PRO A 35 32.25 -9.08 22.10
CA PRO A 35 32.27 -8.31 20.87
C PRO A 35 31.21 -7.22 21.00
N SER A 36 31.62 -5.96 20.93
CA SER A 36 30.69 -4.86 20.72
C SER A 36 30.06 -5.06 19.35
N THR A 37 28.90 -5.71 19.31
CA THR A 37 28.03 -5.77 18.14
C THR A 37 27.64 -4.34 17.82
N ARG A 38 28.33 -3.75 16.84
CA ARG A 38 27.98 -2.43 16.31
C ARG A 38 26.59 -2.57 15.72
N VAL A 39 25.59 -1.95 16.33
CA VAL A 39 24.24 -1.83 15.77
C VAL A 39 24.37 -1.15 14.41
N GLU A 40 24.05 -1.86 13.33
CA GLU A 40 24.07 -1.30 11.97
C GLU A 40 22.73 -0.61 11.68
N ARG A 41 22.72 0.73 11.79
CA ARG A 41 21.57 1.57 11.37
C ARG A 41 21.76 2.02 9.93
N HIS A 42 20.67 2.17 9.18
CA HIS A 42 20.71 2.56 7.77
C HIS A 42 19.56 3.50 7.38
N ASP A 43 19.63 4.04 6.15
CA ASP A 43 18.60 4.94 5.61
C ASP A 43 17.25 4.21 5.52
N PRO A 44 16.20 4.68 6.22
CA PRO A 44 14.91 3.99 6.28
C PRO A 44 14.13 3.97 4.95
N ALA A 45 14.64 4.59 3.89
CA ALA A 45 13.99 4.56 2.58
C ALA A 45 14.96 4.37 1.40
N PRO A 46 14.60 3.58 0.37
CA PRO A 46 13.81 2.36 0.44
C PRO A 46 14.70 1.18 0.85
N ALA A 47 14.22 0.34 1.77
CA ALA A 47 14.88 -0.92 2.08
C ALA A 47 15.01 -1.81 0.84
N LYS A 48 15.96 -2.75 0.90
CA LYS A 48 16.35 -3.60 -0.24
C LYS A 48 15.35 -4.74 -0.53
N THR A 49 14.12 -4.67 -0.01
CA THR A 49 13.09 -5.72 -0.04
C THR A 49 11.72 -5.12 -0.36
N ASP A 50 10.80 -5.94 -0.88
CA ASP A 50 9.40 -5.53 -1.07
C ASP A 50 8.77 -5.31 0.32
N VAL A 51 8.44 -4.06 0.65
CA VAL A 51 7.86 -3.67 1.95
C VAL A 51 6.63 -2.79 1.71
N LYS A 52 5.47 -3.28 2.18
CA LYS A 52 4.22 -2.53 2.23
C LYS A 52 3.97 -2.06 3.64
N HIS A 53 3.70 -0.77 3.83
CA HIS A 53 3.31 -0.20 5.11
C HIS A 53 1.79 -0.16 5.24
N ASP A 54 1.07 0.07 4.14
CA ASP A 54 -0.38 -0.15 4.08
C ASP A 54 -0.71 -1.58 3.60
N LEU A 55 -0.99 -2.48 4.54
CA LEU A 55 -1.39 -3.85 4.25
C LEU A 55 -2.92 -3.98 4.18
N ALA A 56 -3.41 -4.64 3.14
CA ALA A 56 -4.84 -4.78 2.90
C ALA A 56 -5.55 -5.60 4.00
N GLY A 57 -6.66 -5.07 4.49
CA GLY A 57 -7.68 -5.79 5.24
C GLY A 57 -8.75 -6.38 4.33
N PRO A 58 -9.80 -6.99 4.92
CA PRO A 58 -10.84 -7.72 4.16
C PRO A 58 -11.65 -6.85 3.21
N PHE A 59 -11.73 -5.53 3.47
CA PHE A 59 -12.54 -4.59 2.69
C PHE A 59 -11.74 -3.38 2.15
N SER A 60 -10.41 -3.36 2.29
CA SER A 60 -9.59 -2.19 1.93
C SER A 60 -9.71 -1.83 0.45
N LYS A 61 -9.47 -2.79 -0.45
CA LYS A 61 -9.51 -2.61 -1.90
C LYS A 61 -10.89 -2.16 -2.40
N THR A 62 -11.94 -2.72 -1.80
CA THR A 62 -13.33 -2.34 -2.07
C THR A 62 -13.59 -0.89 -1.77
N ARG A 63 -13.20 -0.47 -0.56
CA ARG A 63 -13.38 0.88 -0.06
C ARG A 63 -12.58 1.85 -0.92
N GLU A 64 -11.36 1.51 -1.29
CA GLU A 64 -10.51 2.31 -2.20
C GLU A 64 -11.17 2.49 -3.57
N ALA A 65 -11.60 1.41 -4.22
CA ALA A 65 -12.25 1.45 -5.53
C ALA A 65 -13.56 2.27 -5.50
N GLN A 66 -14.38 2.09 -4.46
CA GLN A 66 -15.60 2.85 -4.27
C GLN A 66 -15.32 4.34 -3.99
N ARG A 67 -14.28 4.64 -3.20
CA ARG A 67 -13.82 6.01 -2.94
C ARG A 67 -13.34 6.70 -4.20
N GLU A 68 -12.53 6.01 -4.99
CA GLU A 68 -12.03 6.53 -6.26
C GLU A 68 -13.17 6.87 -7.22
N GLU A 69 -14.15 5.96 -7.36
CA GLU A 69 -15.33 6.22 -8.17
C GLU A 69 -16.15 7.41 -7.65
N ALA A 70 -16.41 7.47 -6.35
CA ALA A 70 -17.14 8.58 -5.75
C ALA A 70 -16.43 9.92 -5.96
N LEU A 71 -15.11 9.98 -5.80
CA LEU A 71 -14.32 11.19 -6.06
C LEU A 71 -14.36 11.59 -7.53
N ARG A 72 -14.26 10.62 -8.46
CA ARG A 72 -14.38 10.85 -9.90
C ARG A 72 -15.72 11.47 -10.25
N GLN A 73 -16.82 10.89 -9.78
CA GLN A 73 -18.16 11.40 -10.04
C GLN A 73 -18.37 12.80 -9.43
N VAL A 74 -17.72 13.12 -8.31
CA VAL A 74 -17.76 14.47 -7.72
C VAL A 74 -16.95 15.46 -8.55
N ILE A 75 -15.78 15.09 -9.07
CA ILE A 75 -14.96 15.94 -9.95
C ILE A 75 -15.70 16.24 -11.26
N SER A 76 -16.28 15.22 -11.90
CA SER A 76 -17.03 15.38 -13.16
C SER A 76 -18.34 16.15 -12.97
N GLY A 77 -18.88 16.16 -11.75
CA GLY A 77 -20.17 16.75 -11.40
C GLY A 77 -21.36 15.80 -11.59
N ASP A 78 -21.09 14.51 -11.85
CA ASP A 78 -22.11 13.46 -11.99
C ASP A 78 -22.75 13.09 -10.64
N ALA A 79 -22.02 13.24 -9.54
CA ALA A 79 -22.50 13.06 -8.18
C ALA A 79 -22.29 14.31 -7.32
N LYS A 80 -23.09 14.41 -6.25
CA LYS A 80 -22.94 15.43 -5.20
C LYS A 80 -22.81 14.75 -3.86
N THR A 81 -21.97 15.31 -3.00
CA THR A 81 -21.90 14.90 -1.60
C THR A 81 -23.15 15.38 -0.84
N ALA A 82 -23.58 14.58 0.13
CA ALA A 82 -24.59 14.94 1.10
C ALA A 82 -23.97 14.89 2.51
N LYS A 83 -24.22 15.93 3.31
CA LYS A 83 -23.79 15.93 4.72
C LYS A 83 -24.67 14.99 5.53
N ARG A 84 -24.07 14.03 6.22
CA ARG A 84 -24.73 13.12 7.18
C ARG A 84 -23.90 13.14 8.46
N GLY A 85 -24.40 13.79 9.51
CA GLY A 85 -23.61 14.02 10.72
C GLY A 85 -22.32 14.79 10.42
N ALA A 86 -21.18 14.22 10.82
CA ALA A 86 -19.85 14.75 10.53
C ALA A 86 -19.30 14.35 9.14
N SER A 87 -20.01 13.49 8.42
CA SER A 87 -19.56 12.88 7.17
C SER A 87 -20.08 13.61 5.94
N GLN A 88 -19.28 13.63 4.87
CA GLN A 88 -19.73 13.91 3.51
C GLN A 88 -19.85 12.59 2.76
N VAL A 89 -21.07 12.21 2.39
CA VAL A 89 -21.37 10.90 1.81
C VAL A 89 -21.86 11.04 0.37
N VAL A 90 -21.37 10.18 -0.51
CA VAL A 90 -21.86 9.99 -1.87
C VAL A 90 -22.62 8.67 -1.96
N LYS A 91 -23.76 8.67 -2.64
CA LYS A 91 -24.51 7.45 -2.94
C LYS A 91 -24.19 7.01 -4.35
N LEU A 92 -23.44 5.93 -4.51
CA LEU A 92 -23.08 5.37 -5.82
C LEU A 92 -24.18 4.52 -6.43
N GLY A 93 -25.07 3.96 -5.60
CA GLY A 93 -26.12 3.08 -6.06
C GLY A 93 -27.11 2.70 -4.97
N LYS A 94 -27.98 1.72 -5.25
CA LYS A 94 -28.93 1.21 -4.26
C LYS A 94 -28.15 0.51 -3.13
N GLY A 95 -28.17 1.09 -1.93
CA GLY A 95 -27.48 0.56 -0.76
C GLY A 95 -25.95 0.61 -0.87
N LYS A 96 -25.38 1.49 -1.71
CA LYS A 96 -23.93 1.70 -1.79
C LYS A 96 -23.61 3.16 -1.48
N TYR A 97 -23.02 3.41 -0.32
CA TYR A 97 -22.63 4.73 0.15
C TYR A 97 -21.14 4.79 0.38
N VAL A 98 -20.57 5.97 0.18
CA VAL A 98 -19.13 6.19 0.31
C VAL A 98 -18.91 7.50 1.04
N GLU A 99 -18.23 7.44 2.18
CA GLU A 99 -17.80 8.62 2.92
C GLU A 99 -16.55 9.23 2.28
N LEU A 100 -16.64 10.46 1.78
CA LEU A 100 -15.53 11.19 1.14
C LEU A 100 -14.83 12.20 2.06
N ALA A 101 -15.45 12.60 3.16
CA ALA A 101 -14.83 13.52 4.11
C ALA A 101 -15.41 13.33 5.50
N ARG A 102 -14.58 13.58 6.52
CA ARG A 102 -14.97 13.61 7.93
C ARG A 102 -14.60 14.95 8.56
N GLU A 103 -15.57 15.59 9.20
CA GLU A 103 -15.41 16.85 9.93
C GLU A 103 -15.71 16.65 11.43
N LYS A 104 -14.82 15.97 12.14
CA LYS A 104 -14.97 15.64 13.57
C LYS A 104 -13.63 15.58 14.28
N THR A 105 -13.70 15.37 15.60
CA THR A 105 -12.56 14.89 16.38
C THR A 105 -12.77 13.41 16.64
N ASP A 106 -11.92 12.56 16.08
CA ASP A 106 -11.96 11.13 16.36
C ASP A 106 -11.14 10.79 17.60
N LYS A 107 -11.45 9.64 18.20
CA LYS A 107 -10.71 9.11 19.34
C LYS A 107 -9.77 8.03 18.89
N ILE A 108 -8.52 8.09 19.37
CA ILE A 108 -7.52 7.04 19.17
C ILE A 108 -7.34 6.29 20.49
N PHE A 109 -7.47 4.97 20.45
CA PHE A 109 -7.12 4.10 21.57
C PHE A 109 -5.70 3.58 21.34
N THR A 110 -4.77 3.97 22.23
CA THR A 110 -3.34 3.61 22.07
C THR A 110 -2.88 2.71 23.20
N ILE A 111 -2.24 1.59 22.84
CA ILE A 111 -1.53 0.72 23.78
C ILE A 111 -0.01 0.88 23.62
N LEU A 112 0.71 0.96 24.73
CA LEU A 112 2.17 0.86 24.76
C LEU A 112 2.55 -0.57 25.15
N ALA A 113 3.31 -1.27 24.30
CA ALA A 113 3.59 -2.70 24.43
C ALA A 113 5.09 -2.97 24.68
N ASP A 114 5.38 -3.51 25.85
CA ASP A 114 6.70 -3.90 26.31
C ASP A 114 6.91 -5.42 26.12
N PHE A 115 8.11 -5.85 25.77
CA PHE A 115 8.34 -7.27 25.44
C PHE A 115 8.82 -8.10 26.62
N GLY A 116 8.45 -9.38 26.58
CA GLY A 116 8.77 -10.37 27.59
C GLY A 116 10.08 -11.09 27.33
N ASP A 117 10.37 -12.04 28.23
CA ASP A 117 11.60 -12.81 28.21
C ASP A 117 11.41 -14.23 27.64
N LYS A 118 10.16 -14.62 27.30
CA LYS A 118 9.90 -15.93 26.68
C LYS A 118 10.33 -15.88 25.21
N VAL A 119 11.04 -16.92 24.78
CA VAL A 119 11.56 -17.05 23.41
C VAL A 119 11.06 -18.36 22.81
N ASP A 120 10.38 -18.29 21.66
CA ASP A 120 9.92 -19.48 20.96
C ASP A 120 11.03 -20.05 20.07
N ASN A 121 11.76 -21.00 20.63
CA ASN A 121 12.80 -21.76 19.94
C ASN A 121 12.32 -23.11 19.39
N THR A 122 11.02 -23.39 19.48
CA THR A 122 10.43 -24.71 19.22
C THR A 122 9.59 -24.75 17.94
N THR A 123 8.94 -23.65 17.59
CA THR A 123 8.20 -23.55 16.33
C THR A 123 9.19 -23.48 15.18
N MET A 124 9.13 -24.46 14.28
CA MET A 124 9.96 -24.55 13.10
C MET A 124 9.13 -24.23 11.85
N VAL A 125 9.77 -23.63 10.84
CA VAL A 125 9.20 -23.40 9.51
C VAL A 125 10.13 -23.99 8.47
N ASP A 126 9.55 -24.64 7.46
CA ASP A 126 10.31 -25.09 6.30
C ASP A 126 10.45 -23.92 5.31
N PRO A 127 11.66 -23.41 5.04
CA PRO A 127 11.84 -22.25 4.18
C PRO A 127 11.66 -22.57 2.68
N ASP A 128 11.60 -23.83 2.26
CA ASP A 128 11.34 -24.21 0.87
C ASP A 128 10.32 -25.36 0.67
N GLY A 129 9.58 -25.71 1.73
CA GLY A 129 8.47 -26.66 1.65
C GLY A 129 8.96 -28.10 1.53
N ASP A 130 8.70 -28.78 0.42
CA ASP A 130 9.26 -30.11 0.15
C ASP A 130 10.71 -30.06 -0.40
N GLY A 131 11.37 -28.90 -0.26
CA GLY A 131 12.71 -28.66 -0.77
C GLY A 131 13.83 -29.26 0.07
N PRO A 132 15.11 -29.07 -0.33
CA PRO A 132 16.25 -29.66 0.36
C PRO A 132 16.69 -28.91 1.63
N LYS A 133 16.13 -27.73 1.93
CA LYS A 133 16.58 -26.97 3.11
C LYS A 133 16.01 -27.58 4.38
N PRO A 134 16.80 -27.65 5.46
CA PRO A 134 16.27 -28.07 6.75
C PRO A 134 15.31 -27.01 7.31
N PRO A 135 14.30 -27.40 8.09
CA PRO A 135 13.47 -26.45 8.83
C PRO A 135 14.32 -25.53 9.70
N VAL A 136 13.95 -24.26 9.74
CA VAL A 136 14.58 -23.23 10.56
C VAL A 136 13.64 -22.79 11.68
N LYS A 137 14.17 -22.18 12.74
CA LYS A 137 13.31 -21.59 13.78
C LYS A 137 12.46 -20.50 13.15
N LYS A 138 11.17 -20.52 13.46
CA LYS A 138 10.22 -19.53 12.96
C LYS A 138 10.40 -18.16 13.64
N TYR A 139 10.68 -18.14 14.94
CA TYR A 139 10.77 -16.90 15.73
C TYR A 139 12.18 -16.72 16.33
N GLY A 140 12.53 -17.48 17.37
CA GLY A 140 13.85 -17.35 18.01
C GLY A 140 14.10 -15.94 18.55
N GLY A 141 15.30 -15.40 18.32
CA GLY A 141 15.71 -14.06 18.78
C GLY A 141 16.13 -14.01 20.25
N ASP A 142 16.46 -12.79 20.70
CA ASP A 142 16.87 -12.48 22.08
C ASP A 142 15.68 -11.98 22.92
N PRO A 143 15.69 -12.17 24.25
CA PRO A 143 14.68 -11.60 25.17
C PRO A 143 14.47 -10.08 25.00
N GLY A 144 13.25 -9.60 25.26
CA GLY A 144 12.91 -8.17 25.17
C GLY A 144 12.72 -7.67 23.72
N PRO A 145 12.99 -6.37 23.44
CA PRO A 145 13.55 -5.38 24.36
C PRO A 145 12.54 -4.87 25.38
N ALA A 146 13.04 -4.39 26.52
CA ALA A 146 12.24 -3.57 27.41
C ALA A 146 12.20 -2.11 26.88
N HIS A 147 11.13 -1.36 27.13
CA HIS A 147 11.14 0.08 26.82
C HIS A 147 12.26 0.81 27.58
N ASN A 148 12.70 1.96 27.09
CA ASN A 148 13.84 2.75 27.59
C ASN A 148 15.20 2.03 27.56
N THR A 149 15.34 0.99 26.72
CA THR A 149 16.62 0.28 26.54
C THR A 149 17.36 0.64 25.24
N ILE A 150 16.78 1.52 24.41
CA ILE A 150 17.45 2.05 23.22
C ILE A 150 18.73 2.79 23.64
N ALA A 151 19.86 2.39 23.05
CA ALA A 151 21.16 2.94 23.39
C ALA A 151 21.26 4.43 23.03
N GLU A 152 21.76 5.25 23.97
CA GLU A 152 22.03 6.67 23.74
C GLU A 152 23.05 6.82 22.58
N PRO A 153 22.69 7.54 21.49
CA PRO A 153 23.58 7.70 20.35
C PRO A 153 24.76 8.64 20.68
N ASP A 154 25.97 8.29 20.24
CA ASP A 154 27.10 9.22 20.28
C ASP A 154 26.87 10.35 19.26
N ARG A 155 26.48 11.53 19.74
CA ARG A 155 26.20 12.70 18.91
C ARG A 155 27.40 13.22 18.11
N LYS A 156 28.62 12.69 18.34
CA LYS A 156 29.76 12.92 17.44
C LYS A 156 29.67 12.12 16.16
N ASP A 157 28.93 11.03 16.11
CA ASP A 157 28.85 10.12 14.96
C ASP A 157 27.41 9.80 14.52
N ASP A 158 26.40 10.17 15.31
CA ASP A 158 24.99 9.89 15.06
C ASP A 158 24.10 11.11 15.35
N ASN A 159 23.60 11.74 14.28
CA ASN A 159 22.60 12.81 14.32
C ASN A 159 21.30 12.41 13.61
N SER A 160 21.08 11.13 13.37
CA SER A 160 19.87 10.61 12.72
C SER A 160 18.93 9.94 13.72
N THR A 161 19.47 9.30 14.75
CA THR A 161 18.67 8.55 15.73
C THR A 161 17.96 9.49 16.71
N ALA A 162 16.63 9.42 16.72
CA ALA A 162 15.82 10.01 17.77
C ALA A 162 16.05 9.27 19.09
N TRP A 163 16.37 10.00 20.16
CA TRP A 163 16.63 9.42 21.48
C TRP A 163 16.28 10.41 22.59
N GLN A 164 15.66 9.90 23.64
CA GLN A 164 15.51 10.57 24.93
C GLN A 164 15.65 9.54 26.05
N LYS A 165 15.85 10.02 27.27
CA LYS A 165 16.09 9.17 28.45
C LYS A 165 14.86 8.36 28.89
N ASP A 166 13.66 8.89 28.66
CA ASP A 166 12.42 8.31 29.16
C ASP A 166 11.27 8.50 28.18
N TYR A 167 10.83 7.41 27.55
CA TYR A 167 9.65 7.25 26.71
C TYR A 167 8.47 6.79 27.57
N ASP A 168 8.11 7.64 28.54
CA ASP A 168 6.97 7.39 29.42
C ASP A 168 5.63 7.59 28.70
N ARG A 169 4.54 7.15 29.35
CA ARG A 169 3.18 7.40 28.87
C ARG A 169 2.91 8.88 28.58
N LYS A 170 3.47 9.79 29.39
CA LYS A 170 3.27 11.23 29.22
C LYS A 170 3.89 11.73 27.91
N HIS A 171 5.05 11.21 27.52
CA HIS A 171 5.68 11.52 26.25
C HIS A 171 4.73 11.20 25.09
N PHE A 172 4.20 9.97 25.03
CA PHE A 172 3.27 9.57 23.97
C PHE A 172 1.95 10.35 24.03
N GLN A 173 1.38 10.57 25.21
CA GLN A 173 0.18 11.41 25.35
C GLN A 173 0.41 12.82 24.79
N ASP A 174 1.61 13.40 24.98
CA ASP A 174 1.97 14.68 24.39
C ASP A 174 2.22 14.58 22.86
N LEU A 175 2.89 13.52 22.39
CA LEU A 175 3.14 13.28 20.97
C LEU A 175 1.84 13.14 20.17
N TYR A 176 0.85 12.46 20.72
CA TYR A 176 -0.46 12.32 20.10
C TYR A 176 -1.32 13.58 20.25
N PHE A 177 -1.48 14.07 21.48
CA PHE A 177 -2.62 14.93 21.81
C PHE A 177 -2.27 16.27 22.43
N SER A 178 -0.97 16.62 22.55
CA SER A 178 -0.60 17.87 23.23
C SER A 178 -1.23 19.09 22.56
N LYS A 179 -1.86 19.93 23.39
CA LYS A 179 -2.44 21.23 23.00
C LYS A 179 -1.47 22.38 23.32
N ASP A 180 -0.33 22.11 23.98
CA ASP A 180 0.67 23.13 24.36
C ASP A 180 1.27 23.76 23.12
N LYS A 181 1.14 25.07 22.95
CA LYS A 181 1.65 25.85 21.80
C LYS A 181 3.14 25.61 21.47
N LYS A 182 3.95 25.18 22.45
CA LYS A 182 5.38 24.91 22.26
C LYS A 182 5.69 23.50 21.76
N LYS A 183 4.74 22.57 21.84
CA LYS A 183 4.88 21.18 21.39
C LYS A 183 4.19 20.94 20.06
N GLN A 184 4.74 20.07 19.24
CA GLN A 184 4.06 19.50 18.08
C GLN A 184 3.38 18.19 18.51
N SER A 185 2.30 17.83 17.82
CA SER A 185 1.55 16.61 18.11
C SER A 185 0.77 16.15 16.88
N LEU A 186 0.35 14.89 16.87
CA LEU A 186 -0.50 14.31 15.83
C LEU A 186 -1.79 15.11 15.66
N LYS A 187 -2.41 15.48 16.79
CA LYS A 187 -3.56 16.39 16.84
C LYS A 187 -3.35 17.66 16.04
N LYS A 188 -2.25 18.37 16.31
CA LYS A 188 -1.97 19.65 15.64
C LYS A 188 -1.61 19.49 14.18
N TYR A 189 -0.91 18.40 13.85
CA TYR A 189 -0.59 18.08 12.48
C TYR A 189 -1.87 17.96 11.65
N TYR A 190 -2.81 17.13 12.11
CA TYR A 190 -4.07 16.89 11.41
C TYR A 190 -5.04 18.08 11.45
N GLU A 191 -5.08 18.86 12.53
CA GLU A 191 -5.77 20.15 12.55
C GLU A 191 -5.20 21.11 11.51
N ARG A 192 -3.88 21.09 11.29
CA ARG A 192 -3.23 21.94 10.31
C ARG A 192 -3.52 21.47 8.88
N GLN A 193 -3.31 20.19 8.58
CA GLN A 193 -3.54 19.62 7.23
C GLN A 193 -5.00 19.76 6.79
N SER A 194 -5.94 19.55 7.71
CA SER A 194 -7.38 19.68 7.44
C SER A 194 -7.88 21.12 7.48
N SER A 195 -7.04 22.10 7.84
CA SER A 195 -7.44 23.48 8.12
C SER A 195 -8.54 23.59 9.19
N GLY A 196 -8.46 22.76 10.22
CA GLY A 196 -9.32 22.77 11.41
C GLY A 196 -10.62 21.97 11.27
N ARG A 197 -10.81 21.23 10.17
CA ARG A 197 -12.00 20.37 9.97
C ARG A 197 -11.90 19.04 10.71
N TYR A 198 -10.69 18.53 10.89
CA TYR A 198 -10.43 17.24 11.46
C TYR A 198 -9.39 17.34 12.57
N SER A 199 -9.58 16.58 13.64
CA SER A 199 -8.67 16.52 14.78
C SER A 199 -8.73 15.13 15.40
N VAL A 200 -7.80 14.86 16.32
CA VAL A 200 -7.79 13.62 17.11
C VAL A 200 -7.69 13.94 18.59
N ASP A 201 -8.30 13.11 19.42
CA ASP A 201 -8.15 13.10 20.88
C ASP A 201 -8.05 11.64 21.35
N GLY A 202 -7.78 11.40 22.63
CA GLY A 202 -7.66 10.04 23.12
C GLY A 202 -6.80 9.90 24.36
N GLU A 203 -6.56 8.64 24.72
CA GLU A 203 -5.76 8.25 25.87
C GLU A 203 -4.73 7.21 25.42
N VAL A 204 -3.51 7.38 25.92
CA VAL A 204 -2.46 6.39 25.81
C VAL A 204 -2.44 5.55 27.08
N SER A 205 -2.40 4.22 26.95
CA SER A 205 -2.29 3.31 28.09
C SER A 205 -0.96 3.46 28.84
N ASP A 206 -0.87 2.87 30.03
CA ASP A 206 0.44 2.55 30.60
C ASP A 206 1.10 1.42 29.76
N TRP A 207 2.42 1.25 29.88
CA TRP A 207 3.14 0.14 29.24
C TRP A 207 2.62 -1.21 29.76
N VAL A 208 2.14 -2.05 28.85
CA VAL A 208 1.71 -3.43 29.13
C VAL A 208 2.83 -4.37 28.71
N LYS A 209 3.19 -5.33 29.56
CA LYS A 209 4.27 -6.28 29.26
C LYS A 209 3.68 -7.58 28.70
N VAL A 210 3.90 -7.85 27.42
CA VAL A 210 3.53 -9.14 26.82
C VAL A 210 4.54 -10.23 27.21
N ASP A 211 4.11 -11.48 27.04
CA ASP A 211 4.84 -12.65 27.51
C ASP A 211 6.12 -12.95 26.72
N TRP A 212 6.08 -12.74 25.41
CA TRP A 212 7.13 -13.14 24.46
C TRP A 212 8.03 -11.97 24.06
N ASN A 213 9.23 -12.30 23.58
CA ASN A 213 10.15 -11.36 22.99
C ASN A 213 9.66 -10.81 21.64
N GLU A 214 10.26 -9.73 21.17
CA GLU A 214 9.86 -9.04 19.93
C GLU A 214 9.87 -9.96 18.71
N ALA A 215 10.84 -10.88 18.61
CA ALA A 215 10.94 -11.83 17.50
C ALA A 215 9.70 -12.73 17.33
N ARG A 216 8.91 -12.96 18.39
CA ARG A 216 7.64 -13.68 18.28
C ARG A 216 6.66 -12.96 17.34
N TYR A 217 6.75 -11.63 17.30
CA TYR A 217 5.82 -10.73 16.64
C TYR A 217 6.42 -10.07 15.38
N GLY A 218 7.73 -9.84 15.37
CA GLY A 218 8.45 -9.15 14.30
C GLY A 218 9.33 -10.01 13.40
N SER A 219 9.43 -11.34 13.59
CA SER A 219 10.33 -12.14 12.73
C SER A 219 9.89 -12.20 11.26
N ASN A 220 10.86 -12.09 10.37
CA ASN A 220 10.69 -12.13 8.90
C ASN A 220 10.52 -13.55 8.32
N TYR A 221 9.94 -14.47 9.09
CA TYR A 221 9.92 -15.90 8.76
C TYR A 221 9.19 -16.23 7.45
N CYS A 222 8.25 -15.36 7.04
CA CYS A 222 7.46 -15.52 5.82
C CYS A 222 8.17 -14.99 4.57
N GLY A 223 9.42 -14.52 4.69
CA GLY A 223 10.18 -13.91 3.58
C GLY A 223 9.80 -12.47 3.30
N SER A 224 9.03 -11.83 4.18
CA SER A 224 8.71 -10.41 4.18
C SER A 224 8.98 -9.84 5.57
N THR A 225 9.18 -8.53 5.63
CA THR A 225 9.31 -7.74 6.86
C THR A 225 8.03 -7.79 7.72
N ASN A 226 6.86 -7.69 7.07
CA ASN A 226 5.57 -7.73 7.76
C ASN A 226 4.91 -9.09 7.56
N CYS A 227 5.00 -9.95 8.57
CA CYS A 227 4.37 -11.26 8.61
C CYS A 227 3.14 -11.28 9.53
N SER A 228 2.24 -12.26 9.36
CA SER A 228 0.97 -12.33 10.11
C SER A 228 1.12 -12.54 11.63
N ASN A 229 2.33 -12.80 12.12
CA ASN A 229 2.63 -12.81 13.56
C ASN A 229 2.57 -11.41 14.20
N ALA A 230 2.65 -10.33 13.44
CA ALA A 230 2.40 -8.99 13.97
C ALA A 230 0.99 -8.86 14.60
N TRP A 231 0.00 -9.58 14.04
CA TRP A 231 -1.37 -9.65 14.59
C TRP A 231 -1.40 -10.22 16.02
N ASP A 232 -0.47 -11.13 16.34
CA ASP A 232 -0.37 -11.70 17.68
C ASP A 232 0.02 -10.62 18.70
N LEU A 233 0.77 -9.56 18.34
CA LEU A 233 1.08 -8.48 19.28
C LEU A 233 -0.16 -7.63 19.59
N VAL A 234 -1.00 -7.39 18.57
CA VAL A 234 -2.28 -6.70 18.77
C VAL A 234 -3.15 -7.50 19.74
N ARG A 235 -3.34 -8.81 19.48
CA ARG A 235 -4.10 -9.70 20.36
C ARG A 235 -3.53 -9.74 21.78
N ASP A 236 -2.23 -10.01 21.91
CA ASP A 236 -1.60 -10.21 23.22
C ASP A 236 -1.56 -8.88 24.00
N GLY A 237 -1.31 -7.76 23.32
CA GLY A 237 -1.30 -6.43 23.92
C GLY A 237 -2.67 -5.99 24.44
N VAL A 238 -3.74 -6.14 23.65
CA VAL A 238 -5.10 -5.77 24.11
C VAL A 238 -5.61 -6.67 25.23
N ASN A 239 -5.25 -7.96 25.20
CA ASN A 239 -5.61 -8.89 26.27
C ASN A 239 -4.84 -8.61 27.56
N GLN A 240 -3.53 -8.38 27.46
CA GLN A 240 -2.74 -7.98 28.63
C GLN A 240 -3.24 -6.68 29.23
N TRP A 241 -3.56 -5.67 28.40
CA TRP A 241 -4.18 -4.43 28.88
C TRP A 241 -5.48 -4.69 29.64
N ALA A 242 -6.38 -5.51 29.09
CA ALA A 242 -7.65 -5.83 29.75
C ALA A 242 -7.42 -6.57 31.09
N GLU A 243 -6.47 -7.49 31.15
CA GLU A 243 -6.07 -8.17 32.39
C GLU A 243 -5.49 -7.19 33.43
N ASP A 244 -4.63 -6.27 33.01
CA ASP A 244 -4.04 -5.24 33.87
C ASP A 244 -5.12 -4.29 34.42
N GLN A 245 -6.09 -3.89 33.59
CA GLN A 245 -7.24 -3.11 34.04
C GLN A 245 -8.07 -3.86 35.09
N LYS A 246 -8.29 -5.17 34.92
CA LYS A 246 -8.97 -6.02 35.91
C LYS A 246 -8.17 -6.14 37.20
N ALA A 247 -6.85 -6.33 37.09
CA ALA A 247 -5.94 -6.37 38.24
C ALA A 247 -5.94 -5.03 39.01
N ALA A 248 -6.12 -3.91 38.31
CA ALA A 248 -6.33 -2.59 38.90
C ALA A 248 -7.75 -2.38 39.51
N GLY A 249 -8.60 -3.41 39.51
CA GLY A 249 -9.91 -3.41 40.15
C GLY A 249 -11.08 -2.97 39.25
N ARG A 250 -10.85 -2.81 37.94
CA ARG A 250 -11.93 -2.50 36.99
C ARG A 250 -12.74 -3.75 36.65
N THR A 251 -14.05 -3.57 36.50
CA THR A 251 -14.96 -4.63 36.03
C THR A 251 -15.02 -4.67 34.50
N ASP A 252 -15.39 -5.82 33.93
CA ASP A 252 -15.63 -5.96 32.48
C ASP A 252 -16.62 -4.92 31.93
N ALA A 253 -17.66 -4.60 32.71
CA ALA A 253 -18.65 -3.60 32.32
C ALA A 253 -18.06 -2.18 32.22
N GLN A 254 -17.14 -1.82 33.13
CA GLN A 254 -16.45 -0.53 33.09
C GLN A 254 -15.45 -0.46 31.94
N ILE A 255 -14.71 -1.54 31.69
CA ILE A 255 -13.77 -1.60 30.56
C ILE A 255 -14.54 -1.48 29.24
N LYS A 256 -15.64 -2.24 29.09
CA LYS A 256 -16.50 -2.17 27.92
C LYS A 256 -17.10 -0.78 27.71
N ALA A 257 -17.56 -0.12 28.78
CA ALA A 257 -18.15 1.21 28.68
C ALA A 257 -17.13 2.25 28.16
N ASP A 258 -15.89 2.20 28.62
CA ASP A 258 -14.83 3.08 28.12
C ASP A 258 -14.48 2.76 26.66
N LEU A 259 -14.30 1.49 26.32
CA LEU A 259 -13.97 1.07 24.96
C LEU A 259 -15.06 1.44 23.94
N ALA A 260 -16.33 1.41 24.35
CA ALA A 260 -17.45 1.81 23.49
C ALA A 260 -17.38 3.29 23.08
N GLU A 261 -16.64 4.14 23.80
CA GLU A 261 -16.43 5.52 23.38
C GLU A 261 -15.48 5.65 22.16
N TYR A 262 -14.73 4.59 21.85
CA TYR A 262 -13.81 4.50 20.72
C TYR A 262 -14.37 3.71 19.54
N ASP A 263 -15.63 3.27 19.62
CA ASP A 263 -16.40 2.62 18.56
C ASP A 263 -17.59 3.53 18.23
N GLN A 264 -17.39 4.43 17.28
CA GLN A 264 -18.33 5.49 16.87
C GLN A 264 -18.36 5.69 15.35
N TRP A 265 -17.57 4.90 14.60
CA TRP A 265 -17.41 5.02 13.16
C TRP A 265 -17.50 3.66 12.48
N ASP A 266 -18.62 3.43 11.80
CA ASP A 266 -18.77 2.35 10.83
C ASP A 266 -17.98 2.70 9.55
N ARG A 267 -16.70 2.31 9.55
CA ARG A 267 -15.74 2.59 8.47
C ARG A 267 -16.20 2.06 7.11
N TYR A 268 -16.97 0.97 7.11
CA TYR A 268 -17.31 0.20 5.92
C TYR A 268 -18.80 0.26 5.55
N ASP A 269 -19.63 1.01 6.29
CA ASP A 269 -21.09 1.04 6.12
C ASP A 269 -21.66 -0.39 6.11
N PHE A 270 -21.28 -1.18 7.13
CA PHE A 270 -21.52 -2.62 7.21
C PHE A 270 -23.00 -2.98 6.98
N ASP A 271 -23.92 -2.18 7.51
CA ASP A 271 -25.37 -2.40 7.37
C ASP A 271 -26.00 -1.74 6.12
N ASN A 272 -25.18 -1.01 5.34
CA ASN A 272 -25.49 -0.38 4.07
C ASN A 272 -26.60 0.70 4.13
N ASP A 273 -26.73 1.41 5.24
CA ASP A 273 -27.72 2.48 5.43
C ASP A 273 -27.17 3.89 5.04
N GLY A 274 -25.84 3.99 4.92
CA GLY A 274 -25.05 5.17 4.59
C GLY A 274 -24.78 6.10 5.78
N ASN A 275 -24.87 5.61 7.02
CA ASN A 275 -24.60 6.33 8.25
C ASN A 275 -23.30 5.82 8.90
N PHE A 276 -22.19 6.34 8.42
CA PHE A 276 -20.87 6.08 9.00
C PHE A 276 -20.71 6.57 10.46
N ASN A 277 -21.66 7.31 11.04
CA ASN A 277 -21.50 7.89 12.40
C ASN A 277 -22.22 7.04 13.45
N GLU A 278 -21.99 5.73 13.42
CA GLU A 278 -22.54 4.77 14.36
C GLU A 278 -21.54 3.65 14.67
N PRO A 279 -21.69 2.93 15.80
CA PRO A 279 -20.77 1.86 16.15
C PRO A 279 -20.94 0.63 15.26
N ASP A 280 -19.83 -0.04 14.94
CA ASP A 280 -19.80 -1.29 14.17
C ASP A 280 -19.25 -2.48 14.98
N GLY A 281 -18.86 -2.23 16.24
CA GLY A 281 -18.30 -3.20 17.17
C GLY A 281 -16.77 -3.24 17.19
N TYR A 282 -16.10 -2.46 16.33
CA TYR A 282 -14.66 -2.32 16.27
C TYR A 282 -14.19 -0.96 16.78
N ILE A 283 -12.98 -0.91 17.36
CA ILE A 283 -12.34 0.35 17.70
C ILE A 283 -12.04 1.13 16.41
N ASP A 284 -12.54 2.37 16.32
CA ASP A 284 -12.45 3.25 15.14
C ASP A 284 -10.99 3.44 14.69
N HIS A 285 -10.11 3.67 15.66
CA HIS A 285 -8.70 4.02 15.48
C HIS A 285 -7.87 3.38 16.61
N PHE A 286 -7.30 2.21 16.37
CA PHE A 286 -6.41 1.53 17.31
C PHE A 286 -4.95 1.68 16.91
N GLN A 287 -4.09 2.02 17.87
CA GLN A 287 -2.65 2.11 17.66
C GLN A 287 -1.88 1.40 18.76
N ILE A 288 -0.76 0.80 18.40
CA ILE A 288 0.13 0.12 19.34
C ILE A 288 1.57 0.59 19.13
N VAL A 289 2.18 1.08 20.22
CA VAL A 289 3.59 1.48 20.21
C VAL A 289 4.39 0.37 20.87
N HIS A 290 5.35 -0.22 20.17
CA HIS A 290 6.19 -1.28 20.73
C HIS A 290 7.51 -0.73 21.27
N ALA A 291 8.05 -1.38 22.30
CA ALA A 291 9.39 -1.10 22.81
C ALA A 291 10.46 -1.35 21.73
N GLY A 292 11.55 -0.57 21.72
CA GLY A 292 12.64 -0.75 20.77
C GLY A 292 12.60 0.13 19.52
N GLU A 293 13.56 -0.13 18.62
CA GLU A 293 13.76 0.65 17.38
C GLU A 293 13.00 0.03 16.21
N ASP A 294 12.60 0.87 15.24
CA ASP A 294 11.98 0.41 14.00
C ASP A 294 12.91 -0.48 13.18
N GLU A 295 12.40 -1.57 12.60
CA GLU A 295 13.19 -2.38 11.67
C GLU A 295 13.68 -1.56 10.46
N SER A 296 12.87 -0.60 9.99
CA SER A 296 13.21 0.28 8.87
C SER A 296 14.48 1.11 9.13
N ALA A 297 14.75 1.44 10.40
CA ALA A 297 15.94 2.17 10.83
C ALA A 297 17.13 1.23 11.17
N GLY A 298 16.97 -0.08 10.99
CA GLY A 298 17.94 -1.13 11.31
C GLY A 298 17.59 -1.98 12.54
N GLY A 299 16.45 -1.75 13.21
CA GLY A 299 15.93 -2.61 14.28
C GLY A 299 16.72 -2.59 15.59
N GLY A 300 17.68 -1.68 15.74
CA GLY A 300 18.47 -1.54 16.97
C GLY A 300 19.16 -2.85 17.38
N ALA A 301 18.97 -3.25 18.64
CA ALA A 301 19.52 -4.49 19.16
C ALA A 301 18.88 -5.75 18.55
N GLN A 302 17.64 -5.67 18.07
CA GLN A 302 16.90 -6.82 17.55
C GLN A 302 17.06 -7.05 16.04
N GLY A 303 17.58 -6.06 15.30
CA GLY A 303 17.83 -6.18 13.87
C GLY A 303 16.57 -6.57 13.10
N GLU A 304 16.65 -7.58 12.24
CA GLU A 304 15.53 -8.13 11.44
C GLU A 304 14.44 -8.83 12.26
N ASN A 305 14.56 -8.88 13.60
CA ASN A 305 13.47 -9.33 14.47
C ASN A 305 12.66 -8.17 15.04
N ALA A 306 13.11 -6.93 14.86
CA ALA A 306 12.36 -5.76 15.25
C ALA A 306 11.08 -5.64 14.41
N ILE A 307 10.04 -5.04 14.95
CA ILE A 307 8.83 -4.77 14.17
C ILE A 307 9.09 -3.55 13.29
N TRP A 308 8.67 -3.63 12.02
CA TRP A 308 8.61 -2.49 11.12
C TRP A 308 7.25 -1.79 11.27
N ALA A 309 7.24 -0.47 11.41
CA ALA A 309 6.03 0.35 11.48
C ALA A 309 5.08 0.18 10.27
N HIS A 310 3.82 -0.17 10.52
CA HIS A 310 2.85 -0.41 9.45
C HIS A 310 1.41 -0.22 9.93
N ARG A 311 0.49 -0.16 8.97
CA ARG A 311 -0.96 -0.29 9.14
C ARG A 311 -1.44 -1.61 8.54
N TRP A 312 -2.28 -2.33 9.26
CA TRP A 312 -2.92 -3.55 8.73
C TRP A 312 -4.27 -3.80 9.43
N TYR A 313 -4.83 -4.99 9.21
CA TYR A 313 -6.06 -5.48 9.79
C TYR A 313 -5.77 -6.84 10.44
N ALA A 314 -5.91 -6.92 11.77
CA ALA A 314 -5.64 -8.12 12.53
C ALA A 314 -6.59 -9.25 12.11
N TYR A 315 -6.04 -10.41 11.76
CA TYR A 315 -6.83 -11.61 11.38
C TYR A 315 -7.90 -11.34 10.31
N GLY A 316 -7.64 -10.44 9.35
CA GLY A 316 -8.60 -10.12 8.28
C GLY A 316 -8.95 -11.32 7.38
N THR A 317 -8.07 -12.32 7.34
CA THR A 317 -8.31 -13.61 6.66
C THR A 317 -9.45 -14.43 7.29
N ASP A 318 -9.93 -14.05 8.47
CA ASP A 318 -11.06 -14.69 9.14
C ASP A 318 -12.41 -14.00 8.87
N ALA A 319 -12.45 -13.06 7.92
CA ALA A 319 -13.70 -12.45 7.48
C ALA A 319 -14.75 -13.52 7.08
N GLY A 320 -15.99 -13.29 7.48
CA GLY A 320 -17.10 -14.25 7.41
C GLY A 320 -17.15 -15.25 8.58
N ARG A 321 -16.11 -15.34 9.43
CA ARG A 321 -16.02 -16.33 10.52
C ARG A 321 -15.94 -15.72 11.92
N THR A 322 -15.12 -14.70 12.12
CA THR A 322 -14.92 -14.03 13.44
C THR A 322 -15.25 -12.54 13.37
N GLY A 323 -15.53 -11.92 14.52
CA GLY A 323 -15.93 -10.50 14.64
C GLY A 323 -17.12 -10.27 15.59
N PRO A 324 -17.44 -9.00 15.92
CA PRO A 324 -18.55 -8.62 16.78
C PRO A 324 -19.91 -8.86 16.13
N GLY A 325 -20.90 -9.35 16.90
CA GLY A 325 -22.28 -9.46 16.44
C GLY A 325 -22.42 -10.17 15.08
N GLU A 326 -23.05 -9.50 14.11
CA GLU A 326 -23.16 -9.94 12.71
C GLU A 326 -22.04 -9.39 11.81
N ASN A 327 -21.26 -8.40 12.29
CA ASN A 327 -20.14 -7.81 11.56
C ASN A 327 -18.91 -8.71 11.67
N LYS A 328 -18.89 -9.78 10.88
CA LYS A 328 -17.81 -10.80 10.90
C LYS A 328 -16.64 -10.41 10.00
N ALA A 329 -15.93 -9.34 10.33
CA ALA A 329 -14.81 -8.86 9.52
C ALA A 329 -13.44 -9.43 9.92
N GLY A 330 -13.36 -10.40 10.83
CA GLY A 330 -12.10 -10.83 11.45
C GLY A 330 -11.78 -10.04 12.72
N GLY A 331 -10.50 -9.83 13.01
CA GLY A 331 -10.05 -9.04 14.17
C GLY A 331 -9.78 -9.88 15.41
N THR A 332 -9.51 -9.18 16.52
CA THR A 332 -9.34 -9.77 17.84
C THR A 332 -10.17 -9.03 18.89
N GLN A 333 -10.82 -9.78 19.79
CA GLN A 333 -11.62 -9.20 20.85
C GLN A 333 -10.71 -8.67 21.98
N ILE A 334 -11.05 -7.51 22.55
CA ILE A 334 -10.32 -6.98 23.71
C ILE A 334 -10.82 -7.68 24.97
N GLY A 335 -10.07 -8.69 25.43
CA GLY A 335 -10.52 -9.61 26.49
C GLY A 335 -11.90 -10.20 26.15
N ASP A 336 -12.82 -10.16 27.11
CA ASP A 336 -14.20 -10.64 26.94
C ASP A 336 -15.23 -9.49 26.85
N THR A 337 -14.81 -8.29 26.44
CA THR A 337 -15.66 -7.08 26.48
C THR A 337 -16.76 -7.06 25.40
N GLY A 338 -16.46 -7.68 24.26
CA GLY A 338 -17.34 -7.70 23.08
C GLY A 338 -17.01 -6.60 22.07
N ILE A 339 -16.02 -5.75 22.36
CA ILE A 339 -15.44 -4.78 21.44
C ILE A 339 -14.16 -5.39 20.82
N TRP A 340 -13.94 -5.14 19.54
CA TRP A 340 -12.88 -5.77 18.75
C TRP A 340 -11.89 -4.76 18.20
N VAL A 341 -10.68 -5.21 17.90
CA VAL A 341 -9.70 -4.49 17.08
C VAL A 341 -9.61 -5.23 15.75
N GLY A 342 -9.90 -4.50 14.67
CA GLY A 342 -9.71 -4.95 13.29
C GLY A 342 -8.51 -4.25 12.72
N ASP A 343 -8.72 -3.02 12.23
CA ASP A 343 -7.66 -2.12 11.79
C ASP A 343 -6.76 -1.69 12.95
N TYR A 344 -5.45 -1.67 12.69
CA TYR A 344 -4.46 -1.18 13.62
C TYR A 344 -3.31 -0.50 12.89
N THR A 345 -2.59 0.35 13.61
CA THR A 345 -1.26 0.79 13.22
C THR A 345 -0.23 0.50 14.31
N MET A 346 1.01 0.22 13.92
CA MET A 346 2.12 -0.07 14.83
C MET A 346 3.26 0.92 14.62
N GLN A 347 3.85 1.41 15.71
CA GLN A 347 4.99 2.32 15.67
C GLN A 347 6.05 1.94 16.71
N PRO A 348 7.33 2.25 16.49
CA PRO A 348 8.40 2.01 17.45
C PRO A 348 8.42 3.04 18.58
N GLU A 349 9.07 2.69 19.69
CA GLU A 349 9.26 3.53 20.87
C GLU A 349 9.92 4.88 20.53
N ASN A 350 10.96 4.86 19.68
CA ASN A 350 11.66 6.07 19.25
C ASN A 350 11.08 6.73 17.99
N GLY A 351 9.86 6.38 17.59
CA GLY A 351 9.18 6.99 16.46
C GLY A 351 9.01 8.51 16.64
N GLY A 352 9.49 9.29 15.67
CA GLY A 352 9.20 10.73 15.62
C GLY A 352 7.78 11.01 15.13
N LEU A 353 7.30 12.26 15.32
CA LEU A 353 5.94 12.66 14.92
C LEU A 353 5.62 12.30 13.46
N GLY A 354 6.61 12.27 12.58
CA GLY A 354 6.39 11.95 11.18
C GLY A 354 5.94 10.51 10.92
N VAL A 355 6.47 9.53 11.67
CA VAL A 355 6.02 8.12 11.57
C VAL A 355 4.58 7.99 12.04
N PHE A 356 4.25 8.54 13.21
CA PHE A 356 2.87 8.55 13.72
C PHE A 356 1.89 9.24 12.77
N ALA A 357 2.30 10.35 12.14
CA ALA A 357 1.49 11.06 11.17
C ALA A 357 1.26 10.24 9.89
N HIS A 358 2.28 9.55 9.40
CA HIS A 358 2.24 8.70 8.22
C HIS A 358 1.31 7.49 8.43
N GLU A 359 1.52 6.74 9.52
CA GLU A 359 0.70 5.58 9.85
C GLU A 359 -0.77 5.95 10.08
N TYR A 360 -1.03 7.08 10.74
CA TYR A 360 -2.41 7.60 10.85
C TYR A 360 -2.98 8.02 9.48
N GLY A 361 -2.13 8.39 8.52
CA GLY A 361 -2.55 8.69 7.14
C GLY A 361 -3.15 7.46 6.45
N HIS A 362 -2.53 6.30 6.63
CA HIS A 362 -3.07 5.01 6.16
C HIS A 362 -4.40 4.66 6.83
N ASP A 363 -4.52 4.92 8.13
CA ASP A 363 -5.76 4.67 8.86
C ASP A 363 -6.94 5.53 8.35
N LEU A 364 -6.64 6.70 7.77
CA LEU A 364 -7.63 7.52 7.06
C LEU A 364 -7.92 7.04 5.63
N GLY A 365 -7.10 6.14 5.08
CA GLY A 365 -7.23 5.57 3.74
C GLY A 365 -6.33 6.20 2.68
N LEU A 366 -5.20 6.78 3.06
CA LEU A 366 -4.17 7.19 2.10
C LEU A 366 -3.19 6.03 1.82
N PRO A 367 -2.83 5.76 0.56
CA PRO A 367 -1.81 4.76 0.25
C PRO A 367 -0.39 5.30 0.44
N ASP A 368 0.57 4.39 0.41
CA ASP A 368 1.98 4.73 0.22
C ASP A 368 2.22 5.39 -1.15
N GLU A 369 2.98 6.49 -1.18
CA GLU A 369 3.35 7.22 -2.41
C GLU A 369 4.81 7.02 -2.84
N TYR A 370 5.62 6.29 -2.05
CA TYR A 370 6.92 5.79 -2.48
C TYR A 370 6.80 4.47 -3.25
N ASP A 371 7.93 3.98 -3.77
CA ASP A 371 7.98 2.66 -4.41
C ASP A 371 8.09 1.58 -3.33
N THR A 372 6.98 0.90 -3.05
CA THR A 372 6.84 -0.15 -2.02
C THR A 372 7.58 -1.45 -2.37
N THR A 373 8.09 -1.59 -3.60
CA THR A 373 8.85 -2.79 -3.98
C THR A 373 10.28 -2.80 -3.42
N GLY A 374 10.78 -1.67 -2.93
CA GLY A 374 12.17 -1.51 -2.53
C GLY A 374 13.18 -1.53 -3.69
N LYS A 375 12.71 -1.71 -4.95
CA LYS A 375 13.55 -1.88 -6.15
C LYS A 375 13.72 -0.58 -6.95
N GLY A 376 13.01 0.48 -6.56
CA GLY A 376 13.05 1.80 -7.19
C GLY A 376 12.90 2.91 -6.16
N GLU A 377 12.99 4.16 -6.61
CA GLU A 377 12.68 5.33 -5.80
C GLU A 377 11.89 6.30 -6.67
N SER A 378 10.67 6.65 -6.26
CA SER A 378 9.84 7.62 -6.99
C SER A 378 10.33 9.06 -6.75
N SER A 379 9.96 9.99 -7.65
CA SER A 379 10.25 11.42 -7.47
C SER A 379 9.35 12.10 -6.43
N VAL A 380 8.39 11.39 -5.80
CA VAL A 380 7.60 11.93 -4.68
C VAL A 380 8.53 12.32 -3.54
N ALA A 381 9.38 11.38 -3.09
CA ALA A 381 10.43 11.61 -2.11
C ALA A 381 9.97 12.49 -0.93
N PHE A 382 10.63 13.62 -0.67
CA PHE A 382 10.31 14.48 0.46
C PHE A 382 9.08 15.38 0.27
N TRP A 383 8.41 15.36 -0.89
CA TRP A 383 7.27 16.24 -1.18
C TRP A 383 5.98 15.91 -0.43
N SER A 384 5.86 14.69 0.08
CA SER A 384 4.62 14.19 0.68
C SER A 384 4.88 13.42 1.98
N LEU A 385 3.98 13.58 2.95
CA LEU A 385 3.93 12.77 4.17
C LEU A 385 3.87 11.28 3.83
N MET A 386 3.12 10.89 2.80
CA MET A 386 2.94 9.49 2.40
C MET A 386 4.15 8.92 1.63
N SER A 387 5.27 9.65 1.65
CA SER A 387 6.57 9.23 1.12
C SER A 387 7.66 9.57 2.14
N SER A 388 8.85 9.96 1.69
CA SER A 388 9.96 10.33 2.58
C SER A 388 9.71 11.61 3.38
N GLY A 389 8.61 12.34 3.13
CA GLY A 389 8.21 13.50 3.93
C GLY A 389 7.88 13.18 5.39
N SER A 390 7.60 11.92 5.73
CA SER A 390 7.48 11.44 7.13
C SER A 390 8.82 11.46 7.87
N TRP A 391 9.94 11.32 7.17
CA TRP A 391 11.29 11.31 7.75
C TRP A 391 11.97 12.69 7.76
N LEU A 392 11.24 13.73 7.37
CA LEU A 392 11.74 15.10 7.50
C LEU A 392 11.98 15.48 8.97
N GLY A 393 12.66 16.60 9.16
CA GLY A 393 13.02 17.02 10.50
C GLY A 393 13.49 18.45 10.61
N THR A 394 13.86 18.82 11.84
CA THR A 394 14.35 20.17 12.13
C THR A 394 15.79 20.42 11.68
N GLY A 395 16.47 19.40 11.16
CA GLY A 395 17.84 19.46 10.65
C GLY A 395 18.90 19.51 11.75
N LYS A 396 18.62 18.87 12.89
CA LYS A 396 19.45 18.93 14.10
C LYS A 396 20.04 17.55 14.44
N ASP A 397 19.49 16.91 15.47
CA ASP A 397 20.09 15.76 16.14
C ASP A 397 19.28 14.47 15.90
N SER A 398 18.31 14.50 14.98
CA SER A 398 17.49 13.37 14.57
C SER A 398 16.83 13.62 13.20
N ILE A 399 16.36 12.56 12.57
CA ILE A 399 15.40 12.59 11.45
C ILE A 399 14.02 12.09 11.91
N GLY A 400 12.96 12.40 11.16
CA GLY A 400 11.58 12.00 11.48
C GLY A 400 10.94 12.78 12.65
N ASP A 401 11.65 13.71 13.29
CA ASP A 401 11.13 14.49 14.43
C ASP A 401 10.00 15.45 14.04
N LEU A 402 9.92 15.84 12.76
CA LEU A 402 8.87 16.72 12.26
C LEU A 402 8.58 16.48 10.77
N PRO A 403 7.37 16.04 10.38
CA PRO A 403 7.05 15.74 8.99
C PRO A 403 6.91 16.99 8.11
N GLY A 404 6.78 16.77 6.79
CA GLY A 404 6.29 17.75 5.81
C GLY A 404 4.75 17.81 5.75
N ASP A 405 4.20 18.77 4.99
CA ASP A 405 2.76 18.79 4.71
C ASP A 405 2.37 17.67 3.72
N MET A 406 1.11 17.22 3.81
CA MET A 406 0.48 16.37 2.80
C MET A 406 0.40 17.11 1.45
N ASN A 407 0.49 16.37 0.35
CA ASN A 407 0.35 16.95 -0.97
C ASN A 407 -1.14 17.28 -1.28
N ALA A 408 -1.41 17.96 -2.40
CA ALA A 408 -2.79 18.28 -2.80
C ALA A 408 -3.65 17.04 -3.04
N TRP A 409 -3.09 15.95 -3.56
CA TRP A 409 -3.81 14.71 -3.82
C TRP A 409 -4.26 14.04 -2.52
N ASP A 410 -3.39 13.89 -1.52
CA ASP A 410 -3.73 13.39 -0.18
C ASP A 410 -4.89 14.18 0.44
N LYS A 411 -4.77 15.52 0.44
CA LYS A 411 -5.83 16.39 0.96
C LYS A 411 -7.11 16.22 0.15
N PHE A 412 -7.02 15.97 -1.16
CA PHE A 412 -8.18 15.73 -2.00
C PHE A 412 -8.85 14.40 -1.63
N GLN A 413 -8.07 13.33 -1.48
CA GLN A 413 -8.55 12.02 -1.04
C GLN A 413 -9.28 12.11 0.29
N LEU A 414 -8.80 12.92 1.24
CA LEU A 414 -9.43 13.08 2.57
C LEU A 414 -10.59 14.10 2.60
N GLY A 415 -10.95 14.70 1.46
CA GLY A 415 -11.97 15.75 1.39
C GLY A 415 -11.55 17.07 2.05
N TRP A 416 -10.24 17.25 2.27
CA TRP A 416 -9.63 18.43 2.86
C TRP A 416 -9.15 19.45 1.83
N LEU A 417 -9.01 19.11 0.56
CA LEU A 417 -8.49 20.06 -0.42
C LEU A 417 -9.54 21.13 -0.78
N ASN A 418 -9.16 22.40 -0.69
CA ASN A 418 -9.92 23.50 -1.27
C ASN A 418 -9.35 23.88 -2.64
N TYR A 419 -9.94 23.34 -3.72
CA TYR A 419 -9.41 23.47 -5.08
C TYR A 419 -10.29 24.27 -6.04
N ALA A 420 -9.70 24.68 -7.15
CA ALA A 420 -10.40 25.06 -8.38
C ALA A 420 -10.28 23.95 -9.42
N THR A 421 -11.13 23.98 -10.44
CA THR A 421 -11.03 23.07 -11.61
C THR A 421 -10.71 23.83 -12.90
N ALA A 422 -10.03 23.16 -13.83
CA ALA A 422 -9.81 23.59 -15.20
C ALA A 422 -9.86 22.37 -16.14
N LYS A 423 -9.83 22.61 -17.45
CA LYS A 423 -9.84 21.55 -18.46
C LYS A 423 -8.68 21.72 -19.42
N ALA A 424 -8.08 20.61 -19.84
CA ALA A 424 -7.06 20.54 -20.88
C ALA A 424 -7.47 21.31 -22.14
N GLY A 425 -6.51 21.98 -22.79
CA GLY A 425 -6.74 22.79 -23.99
C GLY A 425 -7.60 24.04 -23.82
N LYS A 426 -8.26 24.26 -22.66
CA LYS A 426 -9.19 25.38 -22.44
C LYS A 426 -8.56 26.49 -21.60
N LYS A 427 -8.61 27.71 -22.12
CA LYS A 427 -8.05 28.88 -21.43
C LYS A 427 -8.83 29.19 -20.15
N SER A 428 -8.14 29.22 -19.01
CA SER A 428 -8.68 29.68 -17.73
C SER A 428 -7.57 30.29 -16.87
N THR A 429 -7.90 31.17 -15.93
CA THR A 429 -6.91 31.84 -15.05
C THR A 429 -7.35 31.70 -13.61
N HIS A 430 -6.42 31.29 -12.75
CA HIS A 430 -6.67 30.95 -11.36
C HIS A 430 -5.60 31.58 -10.49
N THR A 431 -6.00 32.05 -9.30
CA THR A 431 -5.04 32.49 -8.27
C THR A 431 -5.07 31.50 -7.13
N LEU A 432 -3.92 30.90 -6.86
CA LEU A 432 -3.68 29.96 -5.78
C LEU A 432 -3.17 30.70 -4.54
N GLY A 433 -3.59 30.23 -3.37
CA GLY A 433 -2.97 30.52 -2.08
C GLY A 433 -1.77 29.61 -1.88
N VAL A 434 -1.37 29.39 -0.64
CA VAL A 434 -0.37 28.38 -0.29
C VAL A 434 -1.06 27.02 -0.15
N ALA A 435 -0.37 25.92 -0.46
CA ALA A 435 -0.96 24.56 -0.48
C ALA A 435 -1.24 24.01 0.93
N GLU A 436 -0.50 24.49 1.92
CA GLU A 436 -0.37 23.85 3.23
C GLU A 436 -1.65 24.02 4.07
N TYR A 437 -2.39 25.12 3.90
CA TYR A 437 -3.64 25.41 4.63
C TYR A 437 -4.56 26.35 3.84
N ASN A 438 -5.84 26.39 4.23
CA ASN A 438 -6.84 27.24 3.62
C ASN A 438 -6.51 28.74 3.73
N THR A 439 -6.62 29.43 2.59
CA THR A 439 -6.57 30.90 2.50
C THR A 439 -7.83 31.40 1.79
N LYS A 440 -7.91 32.71 1.52
CA LYS A 440 -8.96 33.26 0.64
C LYS A 440 -8.92 32.70 -0.79
N ASN A 441 -7.75 32.24 -1.23
CA ASN A 441 -7.51 31.64 -2.54
C ASN A 441 -7.46 30.12 -2.40
N LYS A 442 -7.74 29.40 -3.50
CA LYS A 442 -7.70 27.93 -3.56
C LYS A 442 -6.28 27.41 -3.30
N GLN A 443 -6.15 26.28 -2.62
CA GLN A 443 -4.86 25.63 -2.34
C GLN A 443 -4.24 25.03 -3.60
N ALA A 444 -5.08 24.46 -4.48
CA ALA A 444 -4.64 23.80 -5.70
C ALA A 444 -5.63 23.98 -6.86
N LEU A 445 -5.18 23.60 -8.05
CA LEU A 445 -5.95 23.53 -9.29
C LEU A 445 -5.93 22.11 -9.83
N VAL A 446 -7.11 21.50 -10.00
CA VAL A 446 -7.28 20.19 -10.66
C VAL A 446 -7.61 20.44 -12.14
N VAL A 447 -6.75 19.98 -13.04
CA VAL A 447 -6.94 20.09 -14.49
C VAL A 447 -7.41 18.73 -15.02
N GLU A 448 -8.67 18.66 -15.45
CA GLU A 448 -9.23 17.48 -16.14
C GLU A 448 -8.58 17.31 -17.51
N LEU A 449 -8.05 16.12 -17.79
CA LEU A 449 -7.45 15.76 -19.06
C LEU A 449 -8.34 14.77 -19.83
N PRO A 450 -8.11 14.56 -21.14
CA PRO A 450 -8.71 13.44 -21.86
C PRO A 450 -8.34 12.12 -21.18
N ALA A 451 -9.29 11.18 -21.13
CA ALA A 451 -9.03 9.86 -20.57
C ALA A 451 -7.93 9.14 -21.35
N LYS A 452 -7.12 8.35 -20.63
CA LYS A 452 -6.01 7.57 -21.15
C LYS A 452 -6.52 6.18 -21.56
N PRO A 453 -6.48 5.82 -22.85
CA PRO A 453 -6.76 4.44 -23.25
C PRO A 453 -5.60 3.54 -22.80
N VAL A 454 -5.91 2.48 -22.06
CA VAL A 454 -4.95 1.46 -21.63
C VAL A 454 -5.42 0.09 -22.09
N THR A 455 -4.54 -0.60 -22.82
CA THR A 455 -4.77 -1.95 -23.33
C THR A 455 -4.22 -2.96 -22.35
N THR A 456 -5.06 -3.90 -21.92
CA THR A 456 -4.70 -5.02 -21.04
C THR A 456 -4.73 -6.32 -21.84
N ASP A 457 -3.60 -7.00 -21.89
CA ASP A 457 -3.49 -8.31 -22.54
C ASP A 457 -4.09 -9.41 -21.66
N VAL A 458 -4.89 -10.28 -22.29
CA VAL A 458 -5.54 -11.43 -21.65
C VAL A 458 -4.83 -12.71 -22.10
N VAL A 459 -5.28 -13.31 -23.20
CA VAL A 459 -4.67 -14.46 -23.86
C VAL A 459 -5.06 -14.41 -25.33
N LYS A 460 -4.20 -14.87 -26.26
CA LYS A 460 -4.59 -15.00 -27.67
C LYS A 460 -5.70 -16.05 -27.80
N PRO A 461 -6.83 -15.79 -28.49
CA PRO A 461 -7.91 -16.77 -28.70
C PRO A 461 -7.40 -18.14 -29.18
N ALA A 462 -8.02 -19.21 -28.70
CA ALA A 462 -7.64 -20.58 -29.03
C ALA A 462 -8.00 -20.90 -30.50
N GLU A 463 -9.11 -20.37 -30.98
CA GLU A 463 -9.57 -20.40 -32.36
C GLU A 463 -9.92 -18.97 -32.83
N GLY A 464 -9.79 -18.71 -34.13
CA GLY A 464 -10.21 -17.43 -34.70
C GLY A 464 -9.49 -16.19 -34.15
N ALA A 465 -10.25 -15.11 -33.99
CA ALA A 465 -9.83 -13.78 -33.57
C ALA A 465 -10.56 -13.26 -32.31
N LYS A 466 -11.61 -13.95 -31.83
CA LYS A 466 -12.39 -13.59 -30.64
C LYS A 466 -12.55 -14.76 -29.68
N GLN A 467 -12.84 -14.43 -28.43
CA GLN A 467 -13.16 -15.37 -27.35
C GLN A 467 -14.19 -14.75 -26.41
N TRP A 468 -14.96 -15.58 -25.68
CA TRP A 468 -15.77 -15.09 -24.57
C TRP A 468 -14.89 -14.76 -23.39
N TRP A 469 -15.14 -13.63 -22.74
CA TRP A 469 -14.38 -13.17 -21.58
C TRP A 469 -15.31 -12.69 -20.47
N SER A 470 -14.97 -13.04 -19.23
CA SER A 470 -15.80 -12.83 -18.05
C SER A 470 -15.91 -11.39 -17.59
N GLY A 471 -15.03 -10.50 -18.05
CA GLY A 471 -14.81 -9.22 -17.40
C GLY A 471 -13.69 -9.29 -16.35
N MET A 472 -13.17 -8.10 -16.00
CA MET A 472 -12.20 -7.86 -14.94
C MET A 472 -12.70 -6.68 -14.09
N GLY A 473 -12.77 -6.90 -12.79
CA GLY A 473 -13.19 -5.95 -11.76
C GLY A 473 -13.67 -6.68 -10.50
N ASP A 474 -13.94 -5.90 -9.46
CA ASP A 474 -14.37 -6.38 -8.14
C ASP A 474 -15.90 -6.44 -8.06
N ASP A 475 -16.44 -7.17 -7.08
CA ASP A 475 -17.88 -7.39 -6.84
C ASP A 475 -18.64 -7.94 -8.06
N LEU A 476 -17.97 -8.63 -8.99
CA LEU A 476 -18.59 -9.14 -10.20
C LEU A 476 -19.47 -10.35 -9.89
N LYS A 477 -20.59 -10.44 -10.61
CA LYS A 477 -21.45 -11.64 -10.69
C LYS A 477 -21.84 -11.87 -12.14
N ASN A 478 -20.82 -11.95 -12.99
CA ASN A 478 -20.98 -12.02 -14.43
C ASN A 478 -21.35 -13.44 -14.86
N THR A 479 -22.29 -13.56 -15.79
CA THR A 479 -22.81 -14.85 -16.24
C THR A 479 -22.89 -14.95 -17.75
N LEU A 480 -22.57 -16.13 -18.29
CA LEU A 480 -22.83 -16.51 -19.68
C LEU A 480 -23.73 -17.75 -19.67
N THR A 481 -24.99 -17.60 -20.08
CA THR A 481 -26.05 -18.62 -19.89
C THR A 481 -26.64 -19.11 -21.21
N ARG A 482 -26.97 -20.40 -21.36
CA ARG A 482 -27.58 -20.98 -22.56
C ARG A 482 -28.50 -22.14 -22.22
N SER A 483 -29.69 -22.16 -22.82
CA SER A 483 -30.59 -23.32 -22.75
C SER A 483 -30.17 -24.41 -23.72
N VAL A 484 -30.27 -25.67 -23.27
CA VAL A 484 -29.87 -26.87 -23.99
C VAL A 484 -30.94 -27.94 -23.88
N ASP A 485 -31.25 -28.60 -24.98
CA ASP A 485 -32.16 -29.74 -25.01
C ASP A 485 -31.39 -31.06 -25.14
N LEU A 486 -31.33 -31.83 -24.05
CA LEU A 486 -30.76 -33.18 -24.02
C LEU A 486 -31.86 -34.26 -24.02
N THR A 487 -33.10 -33.92 -24.37
CA THR A 487 -34.21 -34.87 -24.44
C THR A 487 -33.88 -35.99 -25.42
N GLY A 488 -34.07 -37.23 -24.99
CA GLY A 488 -33.76 -38.43 -25.79
C GLY A 488 -32.26 -38.74 -25.94
N LYS A 489 -31.38 -38.02 -25.24
CA LYS A 489 -29.94 -38.31 -25.18
C LYS A 489 -29.60 -39.19 -23.99
N SER A 490 -28.53 -39.98 -24.10
CA SER A 490 -28.08 -40.89 -23.04
C SER A 490 -26.78 -40.46 -22.36
N LYS A 491 -25.91 -39.74 -23.09
CA LYS A 491 -24.66 -39.17 -22.59
C LYS A 491 -24.45 -37.76 -23.14
N ALA A 492 -23.82 -36.90 -22.35
CA ALA A 492 -23.49 -35.54 -22.78
C ALA A 492 -22.22 -35.03 -22.10
N THR A 493 -21.42 -34.26 -22.83
CA THR A 493 -20.19 -33.64 -22.32
C THR A 493 -20.04 -32.25 -22.92
N LEU A 494 -19.74 -31.26 -22.07
CA LEU A 494 -19.34 -29.92 -22.48
C LEU A 494 -17.80 -29.83 -22.45
N ASP A 495 -17.20 -29.61 -23.61
CA ASP A 495 -15.77 -29.38 -23.80
C ASP A 495 -15.53 -27.92 -24.21
N LEU A 496 -14.43 -27.32 -23.75
CA LEU A 496 -13.97 -25.99 -24.20
C LEU A 496 -12.46 -25.81 -23.97
N GLN A 497 -11.89 -24.79 -24.60
CA GLN A 497 -10.60 -24.23 -24.21
C GLN A 497 -10.85 -23.11 -23.19
N GLY A 498 -10.35 -23.29 -21.97
CA GLY A 498 -10.45 -22.31 -20.89
C GLY A 498 -9.09 -21.75 -20.49
N TRP A 499 -8.99 -20.43 -20.36
CA TRP A 499 -7.85 -19.74 -19.76
C TRP A 499 -8.35 -18.94 -18.57
N TRP A 500 -7.59 -18.90 -17.47
CA TRP A 500 -7.96 -18.09 -16.32
C TRP A 500 -6.75 -17.51 -15.59
N ASP A 501 -6.96 -16.31 -15.06
CA ASP A 501 -6.12 -15.61 -14.11
C ASP A 501 -7.07 -14.98 -13.09
N ILE A 502 -7.24 -15.66 -11.95
CA ILE A 502 -8.30 -15.45 -10.96
C ILE A 502 -7.63 -15.42 -9.58
N GLU A 503 -8.02 -14.50 -8.69
CA GLU A 503 -7.45 -14.41 -7.34
C GLU A 503 -7.66 -15.74 -6.59
N GLU A 504 -6.55 -16.36 -6.17
CA GLU A 504 -6.55 -17.73 -5.67
C GLU A 504 -7.28 -17.83 -4.33
N ASN A 505 -8.34 -18.65 -4.29
CA ASN A 505 -9.21 -18.90 -3.13
C ASN A 505 -10.13 -17.74 -2.69
N TYR A 506 -10.22 -16.68 -3.47
CA TYR A 506 -11.14 -15.56 -3.22
C TYR A 506 -12.14 -15.40 -4.37
N ASP A 507 -11.62 -15.41 -5.59
CA ASP A 507 -12.40 -15.33 -6.81
C ASP A 507 -12.59 -16.70 -7.46
N TYR A 508 -13.71 -16.86 -8.16
CA TYR A 508 -14.12 -18.15 -8.70
C TYR A 508 -14.88 -18.06 -10.02
N LEU A 509 -14.60 -19.00 -10.92
CA LEU A 509 -15.48 -19.33 -12.04
C LEU A 509 -16.16 -20.68 -11.81
N TYR A 510 -17.49 -20.68 -11.82
CA TYR A 510 -18.31 -21.88 -11.74
C TYR A 510 -18.89 -22.24 -13.11
N ALA A 511 -18.86 -23.53 -13.46
CA ALA A 511 -19.71 -24.09 -14.50
C ALA A 511 -20.92 -24.75 -13.83
N GLU A 512 -22.12 -24.29 -14.16
CA GLU A 512 -23.35 -24.61 -13.44
C GLU A 512 -24.45 -25.10 -14.39
N VAL A 513 -25.32 -25.97 -13.87
CA VAL A 513 -26.51 -26.46 -14.56
C VAL A 513 -27.75 -26.15 -13.74
N SER A 514 -28.81 -25.75 -14.43
CA SER A 514 -30.15 -25.59 -13.89
C SER A 514 -31.11 -26.57 -14.58
N THR A 515 -32.05 -27.14 -13.82
CA THR A 515 -33.11 -28.01 -14.33
C THR A 515 -34.51 -27.43 -14.14
N ASP A 516 -34.61 -26.20 -13.63
CA ASP A 516 -35.86 -25.54 -13.23
C ASP A 516 -36.01 -24.13 -13.82
N GLY A 517 -35.43 -23.89 -15.01
CA GLY A 517 -35.53 -22.62 -15.72
C GLY A 517 -34.70 -21.50 -15.11
N GLY A 518 -33.66 -21.83 -14.36
CA GLY A 518 -32.67 -20.91 -13.82
C GLY A 518 -32.99 -20.42 -12.41
N ALA A 519 -33.96 -21.05 -11.72
CA ALA A 519 -34.30 -20.72 -10.35
C ALA A 519 -33.23 -21.23 -9.38
N ASN A 520 -32.68 -22.43 -9.62
CA ASN A 520 -31.59 -23.00 -8.84
C ASN A 520 -30.46 -23.49 -9.76
N TRP A 521 -29.22 -23.31 -9.29
CA TRP A 521 -28.01 -23.63 -10.06
C TRP A 521 -27.11 -24.58 -9.28
N THR A 522 -26.64 -25.63 -9.93
CA THR A 522 -25.74 -26.63 -9.34
C THR A 522 -24.39 -26.58 -10.05
N PRO A 523 -23.29 -26.22 -9.35
CA PRO A 523 -21.94 -26.36 -9.90
C PRO A 523 -21.64 -27.81 -10.28
N VAL A 524 -21.00 -28.02 -11.43
CA VAL A 524 -20.72 -29.34 -12.00
C VAL A 524 -19.25 -29.68 -11.87
N ASP A 525 -18.95 -30.91 -11.47
CA ASP A 525 -17.59 -31.43 -11.49
C ASP A 525 -17.02 -31.44 -12.92
N GLY A 526 -15.73 -31.17 -13.05
CA GLY A 526 -15.06 -31.16 -14.34
C GLY A 526 -13.57 -31.36 -14.19
N THR A 527 -12.89 -31.35 -15.34
CA THR A 527 -11.43 -31.46 -15.40
C THR A 527 -10.80 -30.35 -16.23
N ALA A 528 -9.59 -29.95 -15.87
CA ALA A 528 -8.67 -29.14 -16.66
C ALA A 528 -7.44 -29.96 -17.04
N ASP A 529 -7.22 -30.20 -18.33
CA ASP A 529 -6.20 -31.13 -18.85
C ASP A 529 -6.24 -32.50 -18.16
N GLY A 530 -7.44 -32.98 -17.83
CA GLY A 530 -7.67 -34.27 -17.16
C GLY A 530 -7.48 -34.27 -15.63
N LYS A 531 -7.04 -33.16 -15.02
CA LYS A 531 -7.01 -33.00 -13.56
C LYS A 531 -8.34 -32.45 -13.06
N ALA A 532 -8.84 -32.95 -11.94
CA ALA A 532 -10.08 -32.43 -11.35
C ALA A 532 -9.97 -30.93 -11.06
N ILE A 533 -11.05 -30.20 -11.31
CA ILE A 533 -11.18 -28.79 -10.92
C ILE A 533 -11.15 -28.70 -9.38
N PRO A 534 -10.45 -27.69 -8.80
CA PRO A 534 -10.39 -27.52 -7.36
C PRO A 534 -11.77 -27.17 -6.77
N ARG A 535 -11.85 -27.10 -5.44
CA ARG A 535 -13.08 -26.76 -4.73
C ARG A 535 -12.91 -25.50 -3.91
N ASP A 536 -13.98 -24.72 -3.81
CA ASP A 536 -14.07 -23.59 -2.89
C ASP A 536 -14.17 -24.07 -1.42
N ALA A 537 -14.17 -23.12 -0.48
CA ALA A 537 -14.33 -23.42 0.95
C ALA A 537 -15.67 -24.09 1.32
N GLY A 538 -16.68 -24.00 0.44
CA GLY A 538 -18.00 -24.63 0.56
C GLY A 538 -18.11 -25.99 -0.13
N ASP A 539 -16.98 -26.60 -0.51
CA ASP A 539 -16.89 -27.88 -1.22
C ASP A 539 -17.58 -27.88 -2.60
N LYS A 540 -17.59 -26.74 -3.31
CA LYS A 540 -18.13 -26.61 -4.68
C LYS A 540 -17.02 -26.58 -5.72
N PRO A 541 -17.14 -27.30 -6.85
CA PRO A 541 -16.14 -27.27 -7.91
C PRO A 541 -16.11 -25.89 -8.60
N ALA A 542 -14.93 -25.27 -8.63
CA ALA A 542 -14.73 -23.95 -9.21
C ALA A 542 -13.28 -23.75 -9.67
N LEU A 543 -13.07 -22.99 -10.74
CA LEU A 543 -11.73 -22.56 -11.14
C LEU A 543 -11.30 -21.36 -10.30
N THR A 544 -10.05 -21.38 -9.83
CA THR A 544 -9.38 -20.29 -9.12
C THR A 544 -7.87 -20.35 -9.43
N GLY A 545 -7.12 -19.30 -9.09
CA GLY A 545 -5.68 -19.18 -9.38
C GLY A 545 -5.38 -18.85 -10.85
N THR A 546 -4.18 -19.18 -11.33
CA THR A 546 -3.74 -18.87 -12.71
C THR A 546 -3.42 -20.14 -13.51
N SER A 547 -3.93 -20.25 -14.73
CA SER A 547 -3.74 -21.45 -15.58
C SER A 547 -2.44 -21.47 -16.39
N GLY A 548 -1.79 -20.31 -16.55
CA GLY A 548 -0.58 -20.10 -17.35
C GLY A 548 -0.76 -20.20 -18.88
N GLY A 549 -1.95 -20.58 -19.34
CA GLY A 549 -2.28 -20.84 -20.75
C GLY A 549 -3.63 -21.52 -20.89
N TYR A 550 -4.10 -21.74 -22.13
CA TYR A 550 -5.34 -22.48 -22.33
C TYR A 550 -5.21 -23.91 -21.84
N LYS A 551 -6.29 -24.38 -21.21
CA LYS A 551 -6.49 -25.73 -20.72
C LYS A 551 -7.72 -26.32 -21.38
N LYS A 552 -7.67 -27.60 -21.70
CA LYS A 552 -8.87 -28.31 -22.14
C LYS A 552 -9.75 -28.53 -20.91
N LEU A 553 -10.87 -27.82 -20.85
CA LEU A 553 -11.90 -28.03 -19.83
C LEU A 553 -12.93 -29.03 -20.34
N CYS A 554 -13.32 -29.97 -19.48
CA CYS A 554 -14.30 -30.99 -19.78
C CYS A 554 -15.24 -31.18 -18.58
N PHE A 555 -16.54 -31.00 -18.82
CA PHE A 555 -17.62 -31.12 -17.84
C PHE A 555 -18.60 -32.22 -18.28
N PRO A 556 -18.61 -33.38 -17.61
CA PRO A 556 -19.59 -34.43 -17.85
C PRO A 556 -21.00 -33.97 -17.47
N LEU A 557 -21.97 -34.20 -18.34
CA LEU A 557 -23.38 -33.81 -18.15
C LEU A 557 -24.34 -35.01 -18.19
N ASP A 558 -23.82 -36.24 -18.05
CA ASP A 558 -24.61 -37.48 -18.08
C ASP A 558 -25.77 -37.49 -17.07
N ALA A 559 -25.59 -36.86 -15.90
CA ALA A 559 -26.65 -36.72 -14.87
C ALA A 559 -27.87 -35.90 -15.34
N TYR A 560 -27.71 -35.14 -16.43
CA TYR A 560 -28.71 -34.28 -17.04
C TYR A 560 -29.23 -34.80 -18.38
N ALA A 561 -28.73 -35.96 -18.85
CA ALA A 561 -29.22 -36.61 -20.05
C ALA A 561 -30.73 -36.87 -19.97
N GLY A 562 -31.43 -36.68 -21.09
CA GLY A 562 -32.89 -36.83 -21.17
C GLY A 562 -33.70 -35.61 -20.71
N LYS A 563 -33.07 -34.52 -20.26
CA LYS A 563 -33.74 -33.30 -19.77
C LYS A 563 -33.47 -32.08 -20.66
N LYS A 564 -34.31 -31.07 -20.53
CA LYS A 564 -33.97 -29.69 -20.92
C LYS A 564 -33.31 -29.01 -19.73
N VAL A 565 -32.17 -28.37 -19.96
CA VAL A 565 -31.37 -27.74 -18.92
C VAL A 565 -30.88 -26.37 -19.36
N ASP A 566 -30.56 -25.51 -18.40
CA ASP A 566 -29.78 -24.29 -18.66
C ASP A 566 -28.34 -24.50 -18.19
N LEU A 567 -27.38 -24.17 -19.05
CA LEU A 567 -25.96 -24.14 -18.74
C LEU A 567 -25.53 -22.71 -18.43
N ARG A 568 -24.65 -22.53 -17.45
CA ARG A 568 -24.09 -21.20 -17.13
C ARG A 568 -22.64 -21.28 -16.71
N PHE A 569 -21.84 -20.35 -17.21
CA PHE A 569 -20.60 -19.95 -16.56
C PHE A 569 -20.87 -18.73 -15.68
N ARG A 570 -20.49 -18.78 -14.41
CA ARG A 570 -20.64 -17.68 -13.47
C ARG A 570 -19.26 -17.29 -12.93
N TYR A 571 -18.79 -16.10 -13.32
CA TYR A 571 -17.59 -15.50 -12.75
C TYR A 571 -18.01 -14.62 -11.59
N GLN A 572 -17.52 -14.94 -10.40
CA GLN A 572 -17.78 -14.19 -9.20
C GLN A 572 -16.46 -13.74 -8.59
N THR A 573 -16.37 -12.43 -8.35
CA THR A 573 -15.25 -11.85 -7.62
C THR A 573 -15.72 -11.34 -6.27
N ASP A 574 -14.80 -11.38 -5.32
CA ASP A 574 -14.96 -10.65 -4.08
C ASP A 574 -14.72 -9.16 -4.35
N SER A 575 -14.65 -8.39 -3.27
CA SER A 575 -14.47 -6.96 -3.33
C SER A 575 -12.97 -6.57 -3.30
N GLY A 576 -12.10 -7.57 -3.50
CA GLY A 576 -10.65 -7.61 -3.33
C GLY A 576 -9.85 -7.28 -4.60
N VAL A 577 -8.85 -8.10 -4.98
CA VAL A 577 -8.04 -7.84 -6.19
C VAL A 577 -8.67 -8.59 -7.36
N ALA A 578 -9.21 -7.86 -8.31
CA ALA A 578 -9.54 -8.46 -9.59
C ALA A 578 -8.30 -8.77 -10.43
N GLN A 579 -8.07 -10.07 -10.65
CA GLN A 579 -7.21 -10.53 -11.73
C GLN A 579 -7.93 -10.41 -13.10
N LYS A 580 -7.25 -10.80 -14.18
CA LYS A 580 -7.73 -10.60 -15.55
C LYS A 580 -8.99 -11.41 -15.90
N GLY A 581 -9.38 -12.37 -15.06
CA GLY A 581 -10.61 -13.14 -15.16
C GLY A 581 -10.48 -14.43 -15.97
N PHE A 582 -11.56 -14.84 -16.61
CA PHE A 582 -11.68 -16.08 -17.37
C PHE A 582 -11.99 -15.81 -18.84
N ALA A 583 -11.38 -16.61 -19.72
CA ALA A 583 -11.73 -16.64 -21.12
C ALA A 583 -12.06 -18.06 -21.60
N ALA A 584 -13.11 -18.18 -22.40
CA ALA A 584 -13.60 -19.41 -23.00
C ALA A 584 -13.65 -19.31 -24.52
N ASP A 585 -13.21 -20.38 -25.17
CA ASP A 585 -13.22 -20.51 -26.61
C ASP A 585 -13.38 -21.99 -27.02
N ALA A 586 -13.69 -22.24 -28.30
CA ALA A 586 -13.94 -23.58 -28.85
C ALA A 586 -14.92 -24.43 -28.01
N ILE A 587 -16.00 -23.80 -27.53
CA ILE A 587 -17.02 -24.42 -26.67
C ILE A 587 -17.86 -25.38 -27.50
N THR A 588 -17.88 -26.66 -27.15
CA THR A 588 -18.69 -27.68 -27.83
C THR A 588 -19.41 -28.54 -26.80
N LEU A 589 -20.72 -28.64 -26.94
CA LEU A 589 -21.51 -29.65 -26.23
C LEU A 589 -21.73 -30.84 -27.16
N THR A 590 -21.26 -32.02 -26.78
CA THR A 590 -21.47 -33.26 -27.53
C THR A 590 -22.44 -34.15 -26.77
N ALA A 591 -23.46 -34.69 -27.45
CA ALA A 591 -24.37 -35.67 -26.87
C ALA A 591 -24.49 -36.90 -27.78
N ASP A 592 -24.35 -38.09 -27.20
CA ASP A 592 -24.31 -39.39 -27.90
C ASP A 592 -23.35 -39.38 -29.12
N GLY A 593 -22.20 -38.74 -28.97
CA GLY A 593 -21.13 -38.68 -30.00
C GLY A 593 -21.34 -37.65 -31.12
N SER A 594 -22.40 -36.82 -31.07
CA SER A 594 -22.63 -35.75 -32.04
C SER A 594 -22.73 -34.37 -31.35
N PRO A 595 -22.16 -33.30 -31.94
CA PRO A 595 -22.31 -31.95 -31.41
C PRO A 595 -23.78 -31.52 -31.35
N VAL A 596 -24.24 -31.08 -30.18
CA VAL A 596 -25.50 -30.36 -29.98
C VAL A 596 -25.34 -28.90 -30.39
N PHE A 597 -24.20 -28.29 -30.02
CA PHE A 597 -23.76 -27.00 -30.54
C PHE A 597 -22.23 -26.87 -30.43
N SER A 598 -21.68 -25.95 -31.22
CA SER A 598 -20.29 -25.49 -31.13
C SER A 598 -20.25 -23.97 -31.24
N ASP A 599 -19.34 -23.34 -30.50
CA ASP A 599 -19.15 -21.89 -30.44
C ASP A 599 -17.66 -21.52 -30.29
N ASN A 600 -17.18 -20.66 -31.18
CA ASN A 600 -15.83 -20.08 -31.13
C ASN A 600 -15.87 -18.54 -30.99
N ALA A 601 -17.00 -17.98 -30.54
CA ALA A 601 -17.19 -16.54 -30.30
C ALA A 601 -17.07 -15.60 -31.52
N GLU A 602 -16.89 -16.13 -32.73
CA GLU A 602 -16.77 -15.33 -33.97
C GLU A 602 -18.10 -14.80 -34.49
N GLY A 603 -19.16 -15.62 -34.36
CA GLY A 603 -20.50 -15.37 -34.90
C GLY A 603 -21.33 -14.42 -34.04
N ASP A 604 -22.66 -14.53 -34.11
CA ASP A 604 -23.55 -13.88 -33.14
C ASP A 604 -23.46 -14.56 -31.76
N ASP A 605 -24.33 -14.24 -30.81
CA ASP A 605 -24.26 -14.80 -29.45
C ASP A 605 -24.49 -16.33 -29.40
N ASN A 606 -24.81 -16.97 -30.53
CA ASN A 606 -25.01 -18.41 -30.66
C ASN A 606 -25.97 -18.98 -29.62
N GLY A 607 -27.00 -18.19 -29.23
CA GLY A 607 -27.99 -18.50 -28.19
C GLY A 607 -27.46 -18.52 -26.75
N TRP A 608 -26.29 -17.92 -26.50
CA TRP A 608 -25.88 -17.47 -25.18
C TRP A 608 -26.60 -16.17 -24.80
N THR A 609 -26.79 -15.97 -23.51
CA THR A 609 -27.21 -14.71 -22.88
C THR A 609 -26.10 -14.27 -21.96
N ALA A 610 -25.41 -13.20 -22.34
CA ALA A 610 -24.34 -12.62 -21.56
C ALA A 610 -24.88 -11.55 -20.59
N LYS A 611 -24.44 -11.61 -19.34
CA LYS A 611 -24.56 -10.53 -18.34
C LYS A 611 -23.16 -10.28 -17.79
N GLY A 612 -22.51 -9.22 -18.27
CA GLY A 612 -21.14 -8.86 -17.91
C GLY A 612 -20.04 -9.60 -18.68
N PHE A 613 -20.31 -10.80 -19.21
CA PHE A 613 -19.44 -11.41 -20.23
C PHE A 613 -19.47 -10.60 -21.53
N SER A 614 -18.34 -10.59 -22.26
CA SER A 614 -18.21 -9.93 -23.55
C SER A 614 -17.32 -10.75 -24.49
N ARG A 615 -17.26 -10.37 -25.77
CA ARG A 615 -16.37 -11.00 -26.76
C ARG A 615 -15.19 -10.08 -27.04
N ILE A 616 -13.98 -10.56 -26.82
CA ILE A 616 -12.73 -9.79 -26.97
C ILE A 616 -11.73 -10.54 -27.87
N GLY A 617 -10.73 -9.83 -28.38
CA GLY A 617 -9.57 -10.43 -29.04
C GLY A 617 -8.55 -10.95 -28.03
N SER A 618 -7.25 -10.73 -28.27
CA SER A 618 -6.20 -11.09 -27.29
C SER A 618 -6.08 -10.12 -26.11
N SER A 619 -6.80 -9.00 -26.16
CA SER A 619 -6.74 -7.92 -25.19
C SER A 619 -8.04 -7.12 -25.20
N PHE A 620 -8.19 -6.24 -24.21
CA PHE A 620 -9.24 -5.22 -24.17
C PHE A 620 -8.62 -3.86 -23.86
N THR A 621 -9.31 -2.78 -24.22
CA THR A 621 -8.90 -1.41 -23.90
C THR A 621 -9.96 -0.75 -23.02
N LYS A 622 -9.53 -0.12 -21.92
CA LYS A 622 -10.37 0.73 -21.06
C LYS A 622 -9.81 2.15 -21.05
N ASP A 623 -10.69 3.13 -20.95
CA ASP A 623 -10.33 4.53 -20.79
C ASP A 623 -10.25 4.89 -19.29
N TYR A 624 -9.12 5.42 -18.87
CA TYR A 624 -8.85 5.80 -17.49
C TYR A 624 -8.79 7.33 -17.34
N PRO A 625 -9.59 7.92 -16.45
CA PRO A 625 -9.48 9.35 -16.12
C PRO A 625 -8.09 9.73 -15.65
N GLN A 626 -7.68 10.96 -15.93
CA GLN A 626 -6.38 11.43 -15.51
C GLN A 626 -6.37 12.95 -15.35
N TYR A 627 -5.47 13.45 -14.50
CA TYR A 627 -5.49 14.84 -14.06
C TYR A 627 -4.06 15.40 -13.90
N TYR A 628 -3.94 16.72 -14.01
CA TYR A 628 -2.84 17.44 -13.37
C TYR A 628 -3.34 18.15 -12.11
N LEU A 629 -2.60 18.06 -11.00
CA LEU A 629 -2.86 18.86 -9.80
C LEU A 629 -1.72 19.86 -9.64
N ALA A 630 -2.04 21.15 -9.71
CA ALA A 630 -1.06 22.21 -9.54
C ALA A 630 -1.26 22.90 -8.18
N GLU A 631 -0.22 22.90 -7.34
CA GLU A 631 -0.23 23.45 -5.99
C GLU A 631 0.95 24.40 -5.77
N ASN A 632 0.75 25.44 -4.95
CA ASN A 632 1.77 26.43 -4.66
C ASN A 632 2.43 26.13 -3.30
N ARG A 633 3.55 25.40 -3.33
CA ARG A 633 4.31 24.91 -2.17
C ARG A 633 5.28 25.96 -1.67
N GLN A 634 5.25 26.24 -0.36
CA GLN A 634 6.03 27.29 0.28
C GLN A 634 6.55 26.84 1.65
N TYR A 635 7.64 27.44 2.13
CA TYR A 635 8.21 27.14 3.47
C TYR A 635 7.37 27.73 4.61
N VAL A 636 6.11 27.33 4.71
CA VAL A 636 5.15 27.67 5.75
C VAL A 636 4.60 26.38 6.33
N SER A 637 3.80 26.44 7.40
CA SER A 637 3.24 25.23 8.02
C SER A 637 4.35 24.21 8.37
N TYR A 638 4.17 22.93 8.06
CA TYR A 638 5.13 21.85 8.27
C TYR A 638 6.19 21.83 7.16
N ASP A 639 5.89 22.28 5.95
CA ASP A 639 6.81 22.44 4.81
C ASP A 639 7.96 23.42 5.04
N LYS A 640 8.00 24.10 6.20
CA LYS A 640 9.25 24.69 6.70
C LYS A 640 10.38 23.66 6.75
N THR A 641 10.06 22.39 7.02
CA THR A 641 11.01 21.29 7.06
C THR A 641 11.60 20.99 5.69
N LEU A 642 10.95 21.30 4.56
CA LEU A 642 11.56 21.13 3.22
C LEU A 642 12.85 21.95 3.05
N LYS A 643 13.04 23.01 3.83
CA LYS A 643 14.25 23.84 3.78
C LYS A 643 15.45 23.22 4.51
N SER A 644 15.22 22.39 5.52
CA SER A 644 16.26 21.92 6.46
C SER A 644 16.22 20.42 6.76
N GLY A 645 15.16 19.75 6.39
CA GLY A 645 14.83 18.37 6.73
C GLY A 645 15.33 17.35 5.72
N PRO A 646 15.24 17.55 4.37
CA PRO A 646 15.72 16.56 3.42
C PRO A 646 17.20 16.24 3.69
N TYR A 647 17.54 14.95 3.67
CA TYR A 647 18.80 14.48 4.22
C TYR A 647 19.50 13.45 3.32
N ASN A 648 20.80 13.27 3.57
CA ASN A 648 21.65 12.29 2.92
C ASN A 648 22.62 11.64 3.91
N PHE A 649 22.72 10.31 3.88
CA PHE A 649 23.76 9.56 4.58
C PHE A 649 25.09 9.63 3.82
N GLY A 650 25.78 10.75 3.98
CA GLY A 650 26.94 11.09 3.13
C GLY A 650 28.24 10.35 3.47
N TRP A 651 28.34 9.67 4.62
CA TRP A 651 29.58 9.08 5.15
C TRP A 651 29.44 7.60 5.54
N SER A 652 28.78 6.81 4.70
CA SER A 652 28.45 5.40 4.98
C SER A 652 29.59 4.55 5.57
N SER A 653 30.85 4.74 5.13
CA SER A 653 31.97 3.93 5.61
C SER A 653 32.60 4.43 6.92
N THR A 654 32.41 5.72 7.25
CA THR A 654 33.12 6.37 8.37
C THR A 654 32.19 6.81 9.50
N ARG A 655 31.00 7.31 9.15
CA ARG A 655 29.95 7.78 10.07
C ARG A 655 28.58 7.36 9.50
N PRO A 656 28.24 6.05 9.58
CA PRO A 656 27.04 5.50 8.92
C PRO A 656 25.72 6.08 9.41
N ASN A 657 25.68 6.62 10.63
CA ASN A 657 24.47 7.20 11.22
C ASN A 657 24.46 8.74 11.11
N TRP A 658 25.40 9.31 10.34
CA TRP A 658 25.50 10.74 10.16
C TRP A 658 24.86 11.19 8.87
N VAL A 659 23.93 12.14 8.99
CA VAL A 659 23.25 12.78 7.88
C VAL A 659 23.70 14.23 7.71
N GLU A 660 23.76 14.66 6.46
CA GLU A 660 23.75 16.07 6.07
C GLU A 660 22.39 16.45 5.48
N HIS A 661 22.08 17.75 5.45
CA HIS A 661 20.79 18.25 4.98
C HIS A 661 20.92 19.16 3.74
N PHE A 662 19.88 19.16 2.90
CA PHE A 662 19.78 20.00 1.72
C PHE A 662 18.32 20.47 1.49
N PRO A 663 18.08 21.60 0.81
CA PRO A 663 16.73 22.15 0.67
C PRO A 663 16.00 21.68 -0.59
N TYR A 664 14.74 21.26 -0.42
CA TYR A 664 13.75 21.16 -1.50
C TYR A 664 13.19 22.55 -1.82
N GLN A 665 13.02 22.89 -3.09
CA GLN A 665 12.71 24.26 -3.55
C GLN A 665 11.22 24.61 -3.42
N ASN A 666 10.86 25.88 -3.31
CA ASN A 666 9.47 26.31 -3.30
C ASN A 666 8.99 26.76 -4.69
N GLY A 667 7.70 26.67 -4.97
CA GLY A 667 7.14 27.04 -6.28
C GLY A 667 5.82 26.35 -6.59
N LEU A 668 5.49 26.28 -7.89
CA LEU A 668 4.33 25.54 -8.38
C LEU A 668 4.71 24.08 -8.60
N LEU A 669 4.34 23.21 -7.67
CA LEU A 669 4.48 21.77 -7.88
C LEU A 669 3.28 21.26 -8.68
N ILE A 670 3.56 20.50 -9.74
CA ILE A 670 2.54 19.90 -10.59
C ILE A 670 2.65 18.39 -10.44
N TRP A 671 1.53 17.75 -10.12
CA TRP A 671 1.43 16.30 -10.00
C TRP A 671 0.65 15.73 -11.18
N LYS A 672 1.10 14.60 -11.71
CA LYS A 672 0.35 13.77 -12.64
C LYS A 672 -0.40 12.70 -11.84
N TRP A 673 -1.73 12.78 -11.83
CA TRP A 673 -2.60 11.72 -11.32
C TRP A 673 -3.04 10.84 -12.50
N ASP A 674 -2.73 9.55 -12.45
CA ASP A 674 -3.06 8.56 -13.46
C ASP A 674 -3.82 7.38 -12.84
N THR A 675 -5.15 7.35 -13.00
CA THR A 675 -6.03 6.31 -12.43
C THR A 675 -5.85 4.93 -13.09
N SER A 676 -5.03 4.82 -14.15
CA SER A 676 -4.66 3.52 -14.70
C SER A 676 -3.59 2.80 -13.89
N GLN A 677 -2.97 3.46 -12.91
CA GLN A 677 -1.92 2.91 -12.07
C GLN A 677 -2.45 2.81 -10.63
N PRO A 678 -2.37 1.64 -9.98
CA PRO A 678 -2.85 1.46 -8.62
C PRO A 678 -1.88 1.99 -7.56
N ASP A 679 -0.62 2.24 -7.92
CA ASP A 679 0.47 2.56 -6.99
C ASP A 679 1.58 3.38 -7.66
N ASN A 680 2.60 3.77 -6.89
CA ASN A 680 3.80 4.48 -7.35
C ASN A 680 5.04 3.56 -7.45
N ASN A 681 4.86 2.26 -7.69
CA ASN A 681 5.94 1.29 -7.87
C ASN A 681 6.66 1.47 -9.22
N VAL A 682 7.38 2.58 -9.36
CA VAL A 682 8.12 2.99 -10.57
C VAL A 682 9.19 1.97 -11.00
N SER A 683 9.60 1.03 -10.14
CA SER A 683 10.42 -0.12 -10.49
C SER A 683 9.68 -1.11 -11.41
N ALA A 684 8.37 -1.28 -11.19
CA ALA A 684 7.50 -2.18 -11.95
C ALA A 684 6.96 -1.49 -13.21
N HIS A 685 6.66 -0.19 -13.13
CA HIS A 685 6.14 0.60 -14.26
C HIS A 685 6.91 1.93 -14.47
N PRO A 686 8.16 1.87 -14.99
CA PRO A 686 9.04 3.04 -15.09
C PRO A 686 8.46 4.26 -15.81
N GLY A 687 8.43 5.39 -15.10
CA GLY A 687 7.90 6.67 -15.55
C GLY A 687 6.38 6.76 -15.49
N SER A 688 5.70 5.85 -14.81
CA SER A 688 4.25 5.89 -14.54
C SER A 688 4.01 5.59 -13.06
N GLY A 689 2.85 5.98 -12.55
CA GLY A 689 2.44 5.76 -11.17
C GLY A 689 1.11 6.45 -10.89
N LEU A 690 0.47 6.09 -9.78
CA LEU A 690 -0.80 6.66 -9.34
C LEU A 690 -0.71 8.19 -9.25
N ILE A 691 0.31 8.71 -8.56
CA ILE A 691 0.50 10.15 -8.33
C ILE A 691 2.00 10.51 -8.28
N LEU A 692 2.53 11.08 -9.37
CA LEU A 692 3.95 11.45 -9.48
C LEU A 692 4.14 12.95 -9.74
N PRO A 693 5.15 13.61 -9.13
CA PRO A 693 5.45 14.99 -9.44
C PRO A 693 6.10 15.10 -10.82
N VAL A 694 5.69 16.14 -11.55
CA VAL A 694 6.31 16.57 -12.79
C VAL A 694 7.53 17.41 -12.46
N ASP A 695 8.71 16.95 -12.85
CA ASP A 695 9.96 17.65 -12.59
C ASP A 695 10.21 18.74 -13.64
N ALA A 696 10.22 20.01 -13.24
CA ALA A 696 10.58 21.11 -14.13
C ALA A 696 11.98 20.93 -14.78
N HIS A 697 12.90 20.21 -14.14
CA HIS A 697 14.28 20.01 -14.58
C HIS A 697 14.63 18.51 -14.68
N PRO A 698 13.99 17.75 -15.60
CA PRO A 698 13.99 16.29 -15.58
C PRO A 698 15.33 15.63 -15.92
N THR A 699 16.35 16.40 -16.32
CA THR A 699 17.66 15.86 -16.70
C THR A 699 18.36 15.20 -15.51
N ALA A 700 18.80 13.97 -15.71
CA ALA A 700 19.38 13.15 -14.67
C ALA A 700 20.71 13.69 -14.12
N GLU A 701 20.81 13.81 -12.79
CA GLU A 701 22.05 14.16 -12.08
C GLU A 701 22.88 12.91 -11.76
N LYS A 702 24.21 13.04 -11.84
CA LYS A 702 25.15 11.93 -11.63
C LYS A 702 26.24 12.28 -10.62
N TRP A 703 26.66 11.28 -9.85
CA TRP A 703 27.86 11.34 -9.03
C TRP A 703 29.12 11.48 -9.90
N ALA A 704 30.23 11.89 -9.28
CA ALA A 704 31.51 12.06 -9.97
C ALA A 704 32.06 10.75 -10.60
N ASP A 705 31.62 9.59 -10.12
CA ASP A 705 31.94 8.27 -10.67
C ASP A 705 31.05 7.87 -11.87
N GLY A 706 30.11 8.74 -12.27
CA GLY A 706 29.17 8.52 -13.36
C GLY A 706 27.90 7.75 -12.98
N THR A 707 27.80 7.27 -11.73
CA THR A 707 26.58 6.61 -11.24
C THR A 707 25.46 7.62 -11.02
N LEU A 708 24.22 7.17 -11.21
CA LEU A 708 23.03 8.00 -11.07
C LEU A 708 22.84 8.45 -9.61
N MET A 709 22.49 9.72 -9.40
CA MET A 709 22.04 10.19 -8.10
C MET A 709 20.64 9.66 -7.81
N ARG A 710 20.35 9.32 -6.55
CA ARG A 710 19.01 8.90 -6.14
C ARG A 710 17.96 9.99 -6.42
N ASN A 711 16.71 9.60 -6.68
CA ASN A 711 15.64 10.52 -7.06
C ASN A 711 15.28 11.52 -5.97
N ARG A 712 15.49 11.18 -4.71
CA ARG A 712 15.38 12.15 -3.59
C ARG A 712 16.32 13.35 -3.71
N PHE A 713 17.44 13.23 -4.42
CA PHE A 713 18.34 14.36 -4.69
C PHE A 713 17.85 15.18 -5.88
N GLN A 714 17.25 14.52 -6.86
CA GLN A 714 16.88 15.13 -8.12
C GLN A 714 15.53 15.84 -8.06
N ALA A 715 14.57 15.29 -7.30
CA ALA A 715 13.24 15.87 -7.14
C ALA A 715 13.20 17.21 -6.39
N TYR A 716 14.33 17.66 -5.83
CA TYR A 716 14.41 18.89 -5.03
C TYR A 716 13.97 20.15 -5.81
N ASP A 717 14.12 20.18 -7.14
CA ASP A 717 13.78 21.31 -8.01
C ASP A 717 12.67 21.01 -9.02
N SER A 718 11.80 20.06 -8.68
CA SER A 718 10.58 19.79 -9.43
C SER A 718 9.61 20.99 -9.58
N PRO A 719 9.48 21.91 -8.60
CA PRO A 719 8.55 23.04 -8.75
C PRO A 719 8.91 24.01 -9.90
N PHE A 720 7.88 24.43 -10.62
CA PHE A 720 7.94 25.50 -11.62
C PHE A 720 7.96 26.86 -10.94
N SER A 721 8.81 27.78 -11.39
CA SER A 721 8.92 29.14 -10.83
C SER A 721 9.48 30.14 -11.85
N ARG A 722 9.22 31.43 -11.63
CA ARG A 722 9.93 32.52 -12.31
C ARG A 722 11.30 32.80 -11.70
N TYR A 723 11.59 32.24 -10.53
CA TYR A 723 12.85 32.37 -9.81
C TYR A 723 13.72 31.12 -10.02
N PRO A 724 15.05 31.28 -10.08
CA PRO A 724 15.95 30.14 -10.19
C PRO A 724 15.94 29.27 -8.92
N SER A 725 16.12 27.96 -9.08
CA SER A 725 16.41 27.06 -7.96
C SER A 725 17.80 27.36 -7.40
N ASP A 726 17.98 27.11 -6.11
CA ASP A 726 19.29 27.13 -5.49
C ASP A 726 20.05 25.82 -5.77
N GLY A 727 21.37 25.88 -5.84
CA GLY A 727 22.18 24.65 -5.88
C GLY A 727 22.51 24.15 -4.47
N TYR A 728 22.92 22.90 -4.35
CA TYR A 728 23.32 22.31 -3.06
C TYR A 728 24.56 21.43 -3.20
N THR A 729 25.07 20.94 -2.08
CA THR A 729 26.20 20.01 -2.04
C THR A 729 25.86 18.87 -1.09
N VAL A 730 26.10 17.64 -1.54
CA VAL A 730 25.94 16.40 -0.79
C VAL A 730 27.17 15.52 -1.01
N HIS A 731 27.34 14.47 -0.23
CA HIS A 731 28.49 13.58 -0.24
C HIS A 731 28.07 12.14 -0.54
N LYS A 732 28.92 11.42 -1.27
CA LYS A 732 28.84 9.95 -1.40
C LYS A 732 30.10 9.36 -0.78
N ASP A 733 29.96 8.76 0.38
CA ASP A 733 31.05 8.26 1.20
C ASP A 733 32.20 9.27 1.39
N GLY A 734 31.84 10.47 1.86
CA GLY A 734 32.75 11.59 2.12
C GLY A 734 33.20 12.37 0.89
N LYS A 735 32.83 11.95 -0.34
CA LYS A 735 33.17 12.67 -1.57
C LYS A 735 32.05 13.63 -1.97
N ALA A 736 32.35 14.93 -1.98
CA ALA A 736 31.39 15.96 -2.33
C ALA A 736 30.95 15.89 -3.80
N ALA A 737 29.65 16.06 -4.03
CA ALA A 737 29.01 16.30 -5.31
C ALA A 737 28.18 17.58 -5.22
N LYS A 738 28.28 18.41 -6.25
CA LYS A 738 27.62 19.71 -6.29
C LYS A 738 26.60 19.76 -7.41
N VAL A 739 25.33 19.90 -7.04
CA VAL A 739 24.25 20.24 -7.97
C VAL A 739 24.20 21.75 -8.13
N LYS A 740 24.21 22.21 -9.38
CA LYS A 740 24.26 23.65 -9.69
C LYS A 740 22.86 24.24 -9.63
N ARG A 741 22.77 25.53 -9.28
CA ARG A 741 21.56 26.34 -9.46
C ARG A 741 21.06 26.20 -10.90
N LYS A 742 19.75 25.98 -11.07
CA LYS A 742 19.08 25.92 -12.38
C LYS A 742 18.19 27.16 -12.58
N ALA A 743 17.92 27.50 -13.84
CA ALA A 743 17.10 28.67 -14.16
C ALA A 743 15.63 28.38 -13.88
N GLY A 744 14.86 29.37 -13.41
CA GLY A 744 13.43 29.17 -13.16
C GLY A 744 12.65 28.88 -14.44
N ILE A 745 11.83 27.84 -14.43
CA ILE A 745 10.93 27.47 -15.53
C ILE A 745 9.49 27.82 -15.14
N PRO A 746 8.88 28.87 -15.72
CA PRO A 746 7.55 29.32 -15.30
C PRO A 746 6.41 28.71 -16.12
N VAL A 747 6.69 27.70 -16.93
CA VAL A 747 5.75 27.10 -17.87
C VAL A 747 5.90 25.59 -17.86
N PHE A 748 4.79 24.92 -17.56
CA PHE A 748 4.56 23.52 -17.88
C PHE A 748 3.82 23.43 -19.22
N ASP A 749 4.23 22.53 -20.12
CA ASP A 749 3.65 22.32 -21.45
C ASP A 749 3.87 20.86 -21.90
N ASP A 750 2.81 20.04 -21.85
CA ASP A 750 2.89 18.61 -22.09
C ASP A 750 3.03 18.19 -23.56
N GLY A 751 2.84 19.13 -24.50
CA GLY A 751 3.10 18.92 -25.93
C GLY A 751 4.54 19.26 -26.36
N LYS A 752 5.38 19.78 -25.45
CA LYS A 752 6.72 20.31 -25.79
C LYS A 752 7.86 19.78 -24.93
N SER A 753 7.57 19.06 -23.86
CA SER A 753 8.59 18.61 -22.90
C SER A 753 8.26 17.21 -22.39
N ALA A 754 9.28 16.37 -22.24
CA ALA A 754 9.11 14.97 -21.87
C ALA A 754 8.96 14.74 -20.36
N TYR A 755 9.46 15.67 -19.51
CA TYR A 755 9.44 15.61 -18.03
C TYR A 755 9.91 14.29 -17.42
N TRP A 756 10.69 13.54 -18.19
CA TRP A 756 11.24 12.23 -17.89
C TRP A 756 12.55 12.05 -18.65
N ASP A 757 13.52 11.38 -18.04
CA ASP A 757 14.83 11.09 -18.61
C ASP A 757 15.01 9.57 -18.66
N GLU A 758 15.22 9.02 -19.86
CA GLU A 758 15.37 7.58 -20.06
C GLU A 758 16.58 7.00 -19.32
N SER A 759 17.59 7.82 -19.02
CA SER A 759 18.75 7.41 -18.21
C SER A 759 18.44 7.31 -16.71
N ASN A 760 17.28 7.78 -16.28
CA ASN A 760 16.75 7.69 -14.93
C ASN A 760 15.29 7.19 -14.96
N PRO A 761 15.06 5.91 -15.28
CA PRO A 761 13.74 5.42 -15.64
C PRO A 761 12.73 5.47 -14.48
N THR A 762 13.19 5.46 -13.22
CA THR A 762 12.35 5.56 -12.02
C THR A 762 12.11 7.01 -11.58
N GLY A 763 12.79 7.99 -12.19
CA GLY A 763 12.68 9.41 -11.86
C GLY A 763 11.80 10.19 -12.84
N GLY A 764 11.02 11.13 -12.32
CA GLY A 764 10.08 11.94 -13.09
C GLY A 764 8.84 11.14 -13.54
N VAL A 765 8.14 11.64 -14.55
CA VAL A 765 6.90 11.04 -15.04
C VAL A 765 6.76 11.23 -16.54
N LYS A 766 6.42 10.15 -17.25
CA LYS A 766 6.07 10.19 -18.66
C LYS A 766 4.69 10.79 -18.79
N ILE A 767 4.59 11.86 -19.56
CA ILE A 767 3.31 12.49 -19.86
C ILE A 767 2.99 12.40 -21.34
N ALA A 768 1.71 12.25 -21.64
CA ALA A 768 1.19 12.34 -23.00
C ALA A 768 0.82 13.79 -23.32
N ASP A 769 0.91 14.16 -24.60
CA ASP A 769 0.39 15.45 -25.08
C ASP A 769 -1.14 15.45 -24.95
N THR A 770 -1.64 16.17 -23.94
CA THR A 770 -3.07 16.40 -23.75
C THR A 770 -3.48 17.79 -24.21
N ASN A 771 -2.60 18.47 -24.97
CA ASN A 771 -2.71 19.86 -25.36
C ASN A 771 -2.88 20.78 -24.15
N THR A 772 -2.11 20.54 -23.08
CA THR A 772 -2.21 21.27 -21.81
C THR A 772 -0.95 22.06 -21.50
N ARG A 773 -1.17 23.35 -21.26
CA ARG A 773 -0.13 24.28 -20.81
C ARG A 773 -0.56 25.02 -19.56
N ILE A 774 0.29 25.02 -18.53
CA ILE A 774 0.09 25.76 -17.28
C ILE A 774 1.23 26.79 -17.14
N LYS A 775 0.89 28.08 -17.24
CA LYS A 775 1.87 29.18 -17.17
C LYS A 775 1.67 30.04 -15.92
N ILE A 776 2.74 30.29 -15.19
CA ILE A 776 2.79 31.28 -14.12
C ILE A 776 2.76 32.69 -14.73
N LEU A 777 1.70 33.45 -14.41
CA LEU A 777 1.54 34.84 -14.83
C LEU A 777 2.08 35.82 -13.79
N LYS A 778 1.82 35.52 -12.51
CA LYS A 778 2.27 36.32 -11.37
C LYS A 778 2.69 35.38 -10.25
N GLU A 779 3.78 35.73 -9.60
CA GLU A 779 4.34 35.00 -8.47
C GLU A 779 4.75 36.05 -7.45
N SER A 780 4.17 35.99 -6.25
CA SER A 780 4.54 36.91 -5.18
C SER A 780 5.96 36.61 -4.72
N LYS A 781 6.75 37.63 -4.38
CA LYS A 781 8.08 37.43 -3.76
C LYS A 781 8.01 36.64 -2.44
N SER A 782 6.89 36.74 -1.72
CA SER A 782 6.64 35.98 -0.49
C SER A 782 6.16 34.55 -0.75
N GLY A 783 5.85 34.19 -2.00
CA GLY A 783 5.21 32.92 -2.35
C GLY A 783 3.74 32.79 -1.92
N SER A 784 3.19 33.75 -1.16
CA SER A 784 1.85 33.65 -0.56
C SER A 784 0.70 33.52 -1.54
N THR A 785 0.91 33.93 -2.79
CA THR A 785 -0.06 33.80 -3.88
C THR A 785 0.63 33.59 -5.22
N MET A 786 0.02 32.77 -6.07
CA MET A 786 0.47 32.55 -7.44
C MET A 786 -0.71 32.57 -8.41
N THR A 787 -0.61 33.34 -9.50
CA THR A 787 -1.61 33.35 -10.56
C THR A 787 -1.12 32.52 -11.73
N VAL A 788 -1.84 31.46 -12.06
CA VAL A 788 -1.55 30.56 -13.19
C VAL A 788 -2.63 30.67 -14.26
N ARG A 789 -2.25 30.37 -15.49
CA ARG A 789 -3.17 30.24 -16.63
C ARG A 789 -3.01 28.90 -17.29
N VAL A 790 -4.13 28.17 -17.37
CA VAL A 790 -4.27 26.97 -18.19
C VAL A 790 -4.63 27.40 -19.61
N GLY A 791 -4.17 26.67 -20.61
CA GLY A 791 -4.53 26.85 -22.01
C GLY A 791 -3.98 25.74 -22.89
N PRO A 792 -4.16 25.85 -24.21
CA PRO A 792 -3.58 24.90 -25.15
C PRO A 792 -2.05 24.94 -25.11
N SER A 793 -1.43 23.81 -25.44
CA SER A 793 0.00 23.69 -25.72
C SER A 793 0.42 24.73 -26.76
N ALA A 794 1.65 25.24 -26.64
CA ALA A 794 2.19 26.12 -27.66
C ALA A 794 2.30 25.37 -29.00
N SER A 795 1.95 26.02 -30.11
CA SER A 795 2.09 25.45 -31.46
C SER A 795 3.55 25.15 -31.80
#